data_AF-A0AA96XGX0-F1
#
_entry.id   AF-A0AA96XGX0-F1
#
_cell.length_a   1.000
_cell.length_b   1.000
_cell.length_c   1.000
_cell.angle_alpha   90.00
_cell.angle_beta   90.00
_cell.angle_gamma   90.00
#
_symmetry.space_group_name_H-M   'P 1'
#
loop_
_entity.id
_entity.type
_entity.pdbx_description
1 polymer ?
#
loop_
_entity_poly.entity_id
_entity_poly.type
_entity_poly.pdbx_seq_one_letter_code
_entity_poly.pdbx_strand_id
1 'polypeptide(L)'
;MLENQYRGYVMKNPYFKKLAQQGICLSNSFGVMHPSQTNYIASIAGELCNVTFDVPPPPLPQRTIVDLIEESPQGLTWKAYMQGYDPRDTPWSSTLKPQDAYPYVIKHNPFSSFANIQGSRARWERIQGEEAFWEDIERGTLPNYAWFTPNMWNDGHYTQGTKEEPEDRAPALVDQTAKWLESFLGGLRFPGPGSRLPPRTLVVITFDEADFKKSYEKKTYDEGNVDVLVYDGPNQIYTVLLGDMLQPGEQAEAYNHYSLLRTIEENFQLGTLEKNDASSNWFQFLWDRHFWWEDAAPTPVAEAAHFALAEFAGVLHLVYANQQGELRTRMSEASGWSAERTLGVTGGGALALAATAERLVLAYETRDGTVNSLSYRVGSGWSSSPTQVATRTRGALALAAFSDGKRLMLAYRTEEGAIQSRIHQQGAWGEEVRVPGASTEGPLTLGVLGPSLYLIYRPTGENTLSVVSYNTASFNVVRTPPIEQFPGVDENTTRDTWSPSQFPVAAYTRHPGKDSGGEPEPRNRPYKAGNPFAIAELAGVLHLVHPVNSQFSLMTETFSLSGIMTPAKPVEYNTKDYASFNDGFGTLAQAGWSPQTPIPGTHCAPGGGLAMARVGDELILAFQPEAGGGIHLRKGRYHLLPV
;
A
#
# COMPACT_ATOMS: atom_id res chain seq x y z
N MET A 1 9.44 10.20 15.79
CA MET A 1 9.95 9.27 14.76
C MET A 1 11.41 9.04 15.04
N LEU A 2 11.87 7.79 14.92
CA LEU A 2 13.25 7.33 15.09
C LEU A 2 13.86 7.03 13.71
N GLU A 3 15.15 6.71 13.64
CA GLU A 3 15.89 6.59 12.39
C GLU A 3 16.37 5.17 12.07
N ASN A 4 16.19 4.75 10.81
CA ASN A 4 17.00 3.75 10.11
C ASN A 4 17.23 2.44 10.89
N GLN A 5 16.15 1.71 11.22
CA GLN A 5 16.27 0.40 11.87
C GLN A 5 15.28 -0.62 11.34
N TYR A 6 15.80 -1.74 10.85
CA TYR A 6 14.98 -2.90 10.53
C TYR A 6 14.25 -3.44 11.76
N ARG A 7 12.93 -3.62 11.65
CA ARG A 7 12.05 -4.11 12.72
C ARG A 7 12.62 -5.32 13.46
N GLY A 8 13.19 -6.28 12.72
CA GLY A 8 13.75 -7.51 13.28
C GLY A 8 14.88 -7.27 14.26
N TYR A 9 15.70 -6.23 14.06
CA TYR A 9 16.76 -5.83 14.98
C TYR A 9 16.20 -5.17 16.23
N VAL A 10 15.27 -4.24 16.06
CA VAL A 10 14.60 -3.53 17.16
C VAL A 10 13.89 -4.52 18.10
N MET A 11 13.21 -5.54 17.55
CA MET A 11 12.51 -6.57 18.32
C MET A 11 13.42 -7.52 19.12
N LYS A 12 14.75 -7.51 18.88
CA LYS A 12 15.72 -8.26 19.72
C LYS A 12 16.02 -7.52 21.03
N ASN A 13 15.86 -6.21 21.08
CA ASN A 13 16.11 -5.43 22.28
C ASN A 13 14.98 -5.64 23.33
N PRO A 14 15.32 -5.92 24.60
CA PRO A 14 14.32 -6.21 25.64
C PRO A 14 13.31 -5.08 25.90
N TYR A 15 13.74 -3.82 25.82
CA TYR A 15 12.88 -2.68 26.12
C TYR A 15 11.85 -2.43 25.00
N PHE A 16 12.28 -2.45 23.74
CA PHE A 16 11.34 -2.37 22.61
C PHE A 16 10.35 -3.53 22.58
N LYS A 17 10.80 -4.74 22.91
CA LYS A 17 9.91 -5.89 23.06
C LYS A 17 8.89 -5.68 24.19
N LYS A 18 9.30 -5.10 25.32
CA LYS A 18 8.41 -4.75 26.42
C LYS A 18 7.36 -3.73 25.97
N LEU A 19 7.74 -2.67 25.25
CA LEU A 19 6.78 -1.70 24.70
C LEU A 19 5.76 -2.37 23.78
N ALA A 20 6.22 -3.26 22.89
CA ALA A 20 5.33 -4.02 22.00
C ALA A 20 4.35 -4.92 22.77
N GLN A 21 4.71 -5.41 23.95
CA GLN A 21 3.83 -6.19 24.84
C GLN A 21 2.88 -5.32 25.68
N GLN A 22 3.20 -4.04 25.89
CA GLN A 22 2.41 -3.10 26.69
C GLN A 22 1.37 -2.32 25.87
N GLY A 23 1.45 -2.35 24.54
CA GLY A 23 0.49 -1.73 23.65
C GLY A 23 0.18 -2.58 22.43
N ILE A 24 -0.14 -1.93 21.31
CA ILE A 24 -0.44 -2.62 20.05
C ILE A 24 0.79 -2.56 19.14
N CYS A 25 1.37 -3.72 18.84
CA CYS A 25 2.47 -3.83 17.89
C CYS A 25 1.93 -3.98 16.47
N LEU A 26 2.35 -3.11 15.54
CA LEU A 26 2.09 -3.31 14.11
C LEU A 26 3.20 -4.23 13.58
N SER A 27 2.88 -5.50 13.33
CA SER A 27 3.87 -6.49 12.90
C SER A 27 4.24 -6.38 11.43
N ASN A 28 3.49 -5.59 10.65
CA ASN A 28 3.67 -5.39 9.23
C ASN A 28 3.64 -3.89 8.85
N SER A 29 4.52 -3.08 9.46
CA SER A 29 4.65 -1.65 9.19
C SER A 29 5.87 -1.37 8.31
N PHE A 30 5.77 -0.44 7.35
CA PHE A 30 6.81 -0.14 6.39
C PHE A 30 7.12 1.37 6.27
N GLY A 31 8.37 1.70 5.96
CA GLY A 31 8.72 2.98 5.34
C GLY A 31 8.12 3.10 3.94
N VAL A 32 8.14 4.30 3.36
CA VAL A 32 7.56 4.56 2.02
C VAL A 32 8.60 4.63 0.92
N MET A 33 9.85 4.96 1.24
CA MET A 33 10.96 5.13 0.30
C MET A 33 12.29 5.09 1.08
N HIS A 34 13.41 5.20 0.37
CA HIS A 34 14.68 5.69 0.91
C HIS A 34 15.11 6.94 0.13
N PRO A 35 15.67 7.97 0.77
CA PRO A 35 16.20 7.99 2.13
C PRO A 35 15.26 8.63 3.18
N SER A 36 15.78 8.77 4.41
CA SER A 36 15.12 9.31 5.59
C SER A 36 14.28 10.56 5.34
N GLN A 37 14.86 11.62 4.76
CA GLN A 37 14.15 12.90 4.57
C GLN A 37 12.81 12.74 3.84
N THR A 38 12.77 11.82 2.88
CA THR A 38 11.56 11.53 2.11
C THR A 38 10.46 10.93 2.98
N ASN A 39 10.80 10.04 3.92
CA ASN A 39 9.84 9.43 4.85
C ASN A 39 9.25 10.47 5.82
N TYR A 40 10.05 11.40 6.35
CA TYR A 40 9.55 12.50 7.18
C TYR A 40 8.56 13.38 6.42
N ILE A 41 8.90 13.78 5.20
CA ILE A 41 8.05 14.61 4.33
C ILE A 41 6.74 13.88 4.03
N ALA A 42 6.82 12.62 3.60
CA ALA A 42 5.68 11.80 3.27
C ALA A 42 4.71 11.62 4.44
N SER A 43 5.24 11.51 5.67
CA SER A 43 4.45 11.35 6.90
C SER A 43 3.52 12.52 7.21
N ILE A 44 3.77 13.71 6.65
CA ILE A 44 2.91 14.89 6.86
C ILE A 44 2.27 15.42 5.57
N ALA A 45 2.71 14.98 4.39
CA ALA A 45 2.23 15.46 3.10
C ALA A 45 1.43 14.44 2.28
N GLY A 46 1.43 13.15 2.66
CA GLY A 46 0.72 12.12 1.91
C GLY A 46 1.35 11.77 0.56
N GLU A 47 2.50 12.37 0.22
CA GLU A 47 3.29 12.12 -1.00
C GLU A 47 4.78 12.37 -0.74
N LEU A 48 5.65 11.91 -1.64
CA LEU A 48 7.10 12.06 -1.54
C LEU A 48 7.59 13.47 -1.91
N CYS A 49 6.71 14.32 -2.47
CA CYS A 49 7.01 15.65 -2.98
C CYS A 49 8.18 15.72 -3.98
N ASN A 50 8.47 14.59 -4.67
CA ASN A 50 9.63 14.44 -5.55
C ASN A 50 10.98 14.72 -4.84
N VAL A 51 11.06 14.41 -3.54
CA VAL A 51 12.30 14.43 -2.76
C VAL A 51 12.85 13.01 -2.72
N THR A 52 14.07 12.83 -3.19
CA THR A 52 14.71 11.50 -3.38
C THR A 52 16.07 11.40 -2.71
N PHE A 53 16.46 12.43 -1.95
CA PHE A 53 17.77 12.53 -1.35
C PHE A 53 17.68 13.26 -0.01
N ASP A 54 18.63 12.98 0.88
CA ASP A 54 18.85 13.70 2.13
C ASP A 54 19.53 15.07 1.88
N VAL A 55 18.98 15.82 0.94
CA VAL A 55 19.40 17.18 0.60
C VAL A 55 18.22 18.11 0.79
N PRO A 56 18.34 19.16 1.61
CA PRO A 56 17.27 20.13 1.83
C PRO A 56 16.64 20.61 0.52
N PRO A 57 15.35 20.34 0.28
CA PRO A 57 14.70 20.77 -0.95
C PRO A 57 14.47 22.28 -0.95
N PRO A 58 14.22 22.90 -2.12
CA PRO A 58 13.58 24.21 -2.14
C PRO A 58 12.22 24.13 -1.41
N PRO A 59 11.69 25.26 -0.89
CA PRO A 59 10.43 25.26 -0.15
C PRO A 59 9.30 24.59 -0.95
N LEU A 60 8.76 23.51 -0.37
CA LEU A 60 7.78 22.65 -1.01
C LEU A 60 6.39 23.34 -1.01
N PRO A 61 5.70 23.41 -2.16
CA PRO A 61 4.39 24.08 -2.28
C PRO A 61 3.21 23.23 -1.78
N GLN A 62 3.42 21.94 -1.50
CA GLN A 62 2.37 21.01 -1.13
C GLN A 62 1.73 21.38 0.22
N ARG A 63 0.45 21.01 0.36
CA ARG A 63 -0.25 21.06 1.64
C ARG A 63 0.21 19.92 2.54
N THR A 64 0.02 20.09 3.84
CA THR A 64 0.37 19.10 4.87
C THR A 64 -0.76 18.94 5.87
N ILE A 65 -0.62 17.98 6.79
CA ILE A 65 -1.51 17.79 7.94
C ILE A 65 -1.70 19.09 8.76
N VAL A 66 -0.73 20.01 8.76
CA VAL A 66 -0.85 21.32 9.42
C VAL A 66 -1.99 22.14 8.82
N ASP A 67 -2.15 22.13 7.49
CA ASP A 67 -3.23 22.85 6.84
C ASP A 67 -4.58 22.26 7.25
N LEU A 68 -4.70 20.93 7.25
CA LEU A 68 -5.93 20.25 7.65
C LEU A 68 -6.29 20.49 9.14
N ILE A 69 -5.29 20.46 10.03
CA ILE A 69 -5.48 20.73 11.46
C ILE A 69 -5.98 22.17 11.67
N GLU A 70 -5.35 23.16 11.03
CA GLU A 70 -5.70 24.56 11.21
C GLU A 70 -7.03 24.95 10.53
N GLU A 71 -7.41 24.25 9.45
CA GLU A 71 -8.71 24.41 8.78
C GLU A 71 -9.86 23.71 9.52
N SER A 72 -9.55 22.80 10.44
CA SER A 72 -10.56 22.06 11.19
C SER A 72 -11.46 23.00 12.01
N PRO A 73 -12.79 22.84 11.93
CA PRO A 73 -13.72 23.64 12.73
C PRO A 73 -13.63 23.34 14.23
N GLN A 74 -12.88 22.31 14.63
CA GLN A 74 -12.69 21.90 16.03
C GLN A 74 -11.66 22.74 16.78
N GLY A 75 -10.94 23.66 16.11
CA GLY A 75 -9.95 24.53 16.75
C GLY A 75 -8.73 23.75 17.26
N LEU A 76 -8.31 22.74 16.52
CA LEU A 76 -7.21 21.84 16.89
C LEU A 76 -5.87 22.58 16.84
N THR A 77 -4.96 22.17 17.72
CA THR A 77 -3.61 22.72 17.83
C THR A 77 -2.55 21.70 17.47
N TRP A 78 -1.41 22.19 16.96
CA TRP A 78 -0.26 21.37 16.65
C TRP A 78 1.04 22.01 17.17
N LYS A 79 2.04 21.18 17.46
CA LYS A 79 3.42 21.60 17.71
C LYS A 79 4.38 20.49 17.33
N ALA A 80 5.55 20.87 16.84
CA ALA A 80 6.63 19.93 16.52
C ALA A 80 7.83 20.20 17.42
N TYR A 81 8.34 19.15 18.06
CA TYR A 81 9.45 19.19 19.00
C TYR A 81 10.64 18.43 18.42
N MET A 82 11.74 19.14 18.24
CA MET A 82 12.97 18.58 17.68
C MET A 82 14.05 18.63 18.76
N GLN A 83 14.56 17.48 19.17
CA GLN A 83 15.61 17.45 20.17
C GLN A 83 16.88 18.12 19.62
N GLY A 84 17.52 18.96 20.44
CA GLY A 84 18.71 19.72 20.04
C GLY A 84 18.42 20.96 19.18
N TYR A 85 17.17 21.19 18.78
CA TYR A 85 16.78 22.43 18.09
C TYR A 85 16.55 23.57 19.09
N ASP A 86 17.14 24.73 18.83
CA ASP A 86 16.86 25.98 19.54
C ASP A 86 16.19 26.98 18.57
N PRO A 87 14.94 27.41 18.81
CA PRO A 87 14.26 28.38 17.95
C PRO A 87 14.97 29.75 17.90
N ARG A 88 15.86 30.05 18.87
CA ARG A 88 16.67 31.28 18.89
C ARG A 88 17.81 31.26 17.87
N ASP A 89 18.28 30.07 17.48
CA ASP A 89 19.33 29.91 16.46
C ASP A 89 18.78 30.07 15.05
N THR A 90 17.47 29.83 14.87
CA THR A 90 16.79 29.97 13.58
C THR A 90 15.47 30.76 13.74
N PRO A 91 15.53 32.03 14.17
CA PRO A 91 14.34 32.84 14.40
C PRO A 91 13.66 33.14 13.07
N TRP A 92 12.33 33.25 13.10
CA TRP A 92 11.58 33.58 11.89
C TRP A 92 12.00 34.95 11.33
N SER A 93 12.20 35.01 10.02
CA SER A 93 12.40 36.24 9.26
C SER A 93 11.91 36.06 7.81
N SER A 94 11.73 37.15 7.07
CA SER A 94 11.36 37.07 5.65
C SER A 94 12.43 36.42 4.75
N THR A 95 13.66 36.32 5.24
CA THR A 95 14.78 35.66 4.57
C THR A 95 15.24 34.41 5.32
N LEU A 96 14.34 33.82 6.11
CA LEU A 96 14.58 32.60 6.88
C LEU A 96 15.21 31.52 6.01
N LYS A 97 16.25 30.88 6.54
CA LYS A 97 16.84 29.68 5.97
C LYS A 97 16.89 28.61 7.05
N PRO A 98 16.12 27.52 6.90
CA PRO A 98 16.27 26.35 7.76
C PRO A 98 17.72 25.85 7.72
N GLN A 99 18.29 25.53 8.89
CA GLN A 99 19.69 25.14 9.01
C GLN A 99 19.88 24.07 10.09
N ASP A 100 20.96 23.31 9.97
CA ASP A 100 21.38 22.35 10.99
C ASP A 100 21.92 23.03 12.24
N ALA A 101 21.78 22.35 13.37
CA ALA A 101 22.36 22.74 14.66
C ALA A 101 22.78 21.46 15.40
N TYR A 102 23.88 20.85 14.95
CA TYR A 102 24.26 19.50 15.39
C TYR A 102 24.24 19.36 16.93
N PRO A 103 23.61 18.30 17.49
CA PRO A 103 23.15 17.06 16.84
C PRO A 103 21.76 17.14 16.16
N TYR A 104 21.09 18.29 16.17
CA TYR A 104 19.89 18.48 15.35
C TYR A 104 20.25 18.63 13.87
N VAL A 105 19.51 17.92 13.02
CA VAL A 105 19.63 18.00 11.56
C VAL A 105 18.27 18.29 10.94
N ILE A 106 18.26 19.17 9.95
CA ILE A 106 17.05 19.72 9.36
C ILE A 106 16.26 18.67 8.57
N LYS A 107 16.94 17.67 8.04
CA LYS A 107 16.33 16.59 7.25
C LYS A 107 15.33 15.74 8.06
N HIS A 108 15.44 15.68 9.39
CA HIS A 108 14.47 14.99 10.26
C HIS A 108 13.31 15.90 10.73
N ASN A 109 13.27 17.15 10.28
CA ASN A 109 12.20 18.11 10.55
C ASN A 109 11.38 18.38 9.28
N PRO A 110 10.29 17.63 9.03
CA PRO A 110 9.54 17.79 7.79
C PRO A 110 8.83 19.13 7.69
N PHE A 111 8.41 19.72 8.82
CA PHE A 111 7.73 21.02 8.86
C PHE A 111 8.59 22.14 8.28
N SER A 112 9.91 22.00 8.38
CA SER A 112 10.84 22.97 7.84
C SER A 112 10.91 22.99 6.31
N SER A 113 10.42 21.96 5.62
CA SER A 113 10.53 21.82 4.17
C SER A 113 9.46 22.59 3.39
N PHE A 114 8.36 23.01 4.02
CA PHE A 114 7.18 23.52 3.31
C PHE A 114 7.07 25.05 3.30
N ALA A 115 6.74 25.60 2.13
CA ALA A 115 6.69 27.04 1.90
C ALA A 115 5.63 27.75 2.77
N ASN A 116 4.49 27.11 3.01
CA ASN A 116 3.42 27.65 3.84
C ASN A 116 3.79 27.70 5.34
N ILE A 117 4.74 26.87 5.80
CA ILE A 117 5.26 26.89 7.17
C ILE A 117 6.40 27.90 7.27
N GLN A 118 7.38 27.85 6.37
CA GLN A 118 8.50 28.82 6.33
C GLN A 118 8.00 30.26 6.18
N GLY A 119 6.98 30.48 5.34
CA GLY A 119 6.41 31.81 5.07
C GLY A 119 5.50 32.34 6.18
N SER A 120 5.12 31.52 7.17
CA SER A 120 4.21 31.90 8.25
C SER A 120 4.94 31.91 9.59
N ARG A 121 5.13 33.11 10.15
CA ARG A 121 5.71 33.27 11.49
C ARG A 121 5.01 32.41 12.54
N ALA A 122 3.67 32.40 12.53
CA ALA A 122 2.87 31.65 13.49
C ALA A 122 3.01 30.13 13.34
N ARG A 123 3.29 29.60 12.15
CA ARG A 123 3.56 28.17 11.94
C ARG A 123 5.01 27.83 12.26
N TRP A 124 5.97 28.66 11.85
CA TRP A 124 7.38 28.47 12.16
C TRP A 124 7.65 28.47 13.67
N GLU A 125 7.04 29.40 14.41
CA GLU A 125 7.14 29.48 15.87
C GLU A 125 6.47 28.29 16.60
N ARG A 126 5.85 27.34 15.90
CA ARG A 126 5.38 26.05 16.48
C ARG A 126 6.39 24.91 16.31
N ILE A 127 7.51 25.15 15.65
CA ILE A 127 8.66 24.25 15.67
C ILE A 127 9.51 24.65 16.87
N GLN A 128 9.71 23.74 17.81
CA GLN A 128 10.28 24.01 19.12
C GLN A 128 11.31 22.94 19.52
N GLY A 129 12.11 23.26 20.54
CA GLY A 129 13.06 22.32 21.13
C GLY A 129 12.44 21.38 22.17
N GLU A 130 13.23 20.44 22.67
CA GLU A 130 12.83 19.51 23.74
C GLU A 130 12.44 20.23 25.05
N GLU A 131 13.06 21.37 25.38
CA GLU A 131 12.70 22.15 26.58
C GLU A 131 11.22 22.56 26.57
N ALA A 132 10.73 23.05 25.43
CA ALA A 132 9.34 23.44 25.27
C ALA A 132 8.37 22.25 25.39
N PHE A 133 8.78 21.04 24.99
CA PHE A 133 7.99 19.83 25.20
C PHE A 133 7.75 19.58 26.68
N TRP A 134 8.81 19.64 27.49
CA TRP A 134 8.71 19.45 28.94
C TRP A 134 7.92 20.58 29.61
N GLU A 135 8.08 21.83 29.17
CA GLU A 135 7.25 22.93 29.65
C GLU A 135 5.76 22.70 29.37
N ASP A 136 5.41 22.24 28.15
CA ASP A 136 4.02 21.97 27.79
C ASP A 136 3.43 20.79 28.59
N ILE A 137 4.24 19.79 28.91
CA ILE A 137 3.85 18.70 29.82
C ILE A 137 3.61 19.23 31.23
N GLU A 138 4.50 20.06 31.77
CA GLU A 138 4.38 20.60 33.12
C GLU A 138 3.19 21.56 33.27
N ARG A 139 2.89 22.35 32.22
CA ARG A 139 1.78 23.30 32.19
C ARG A 139 0.45 22.67 31.77
N GLY A 140 0.46 21.44 31.26
CA GLY A 140 -0.74 20.78 30.72
C GLY A 140 -1.24 21.43 29.42
N THR A 141 -0.32 21.94 28.61
CA THR A 141 -0.59 22.67 27.35
C THR A 141 -0.14 21.92 26.10
N LEU A 142 0.07 20.60 26.19
CA LEU A 142 0.40 19.75 25.05
C LEU A 142 -0.68 19.90 23.95
N PRO A 143 -0.29 20.05 22.66
CA PRO A 143 -1.24 20.22 21.57
C PRO A 143 -2.01 18.92 21.26
N ASN A 144 -3.07 19.04 20.47
CA ASN A 144 -3.82 17.87 19.97
C ASN A 144 -2.95 16.96 19.09
N TYR A 145 -2.12 17.56 18.24
CA TYR A 145 -1.13 16.87 17.43
C TYR A 145 0.29 17.29 17.84
N ALA A 146 1.01 16.37 18.46
CA ALA A 146 2.40 16.57 18.88
C ALA A 146 3.33 15.67 18.06
N TRP A 147 4.31 16.26 17.38
CA TRP A 147 5.37 15.53 16.72
C TRP A 147 6.66 15.63 17.53
N PHE A 148 7.36 14.52 17.78
CA PHE A 148 8.68 14.54 18.43
C PHE A 148 9.71 13.76 17.60
N THR A 149 10.85 14.37 17.33
CA THR A 149 12.02 13.74 16.70
C THR A 149 13.24 13.86 17.61
N PRO A 150 13.88 12.75 18.03
CA PRO A 150 15.15 12.79 18.74
C PRO A 150 16.28 13.26 17.83
N ASN A 151 17.40 13.69 18.42
CA ASN A 151 18.54 14.15 17.64
C ASN A 151 19.38 12.96 17.14
N MET A 152 20.40 13.27 16.32
CA MET A 152 21.28 12.29 15.69
C MET A 152 21.96 11.26 16.61
N TRP A 153 22.03 11.54 17.91
CA TRP A 153 22.63 10.65 18.90
C TRP A 153 21.61 9.76 19.61
N ASN A 154 20.32 10.05 19.50
CA ASN A 154 19.27 9.35 20.22
C ASN A 154 18.25 8.68 19.30
N ASP A 155 18.20 9.07 18.03
CA ASP A 155 17.27 8.55 17.03
C ASP A 155 17.60 7.14 16.53
N GLY A 156 18.84 6.69 16.71
CA GLY A 156 19.32 5.37 16.30
C GLY A 156 20.16 5.36 15.04
N HIS A 157 20.66 6.53 14.61
CA HIS A 157 21.46 6.63 13.39
C HIS A 157 22.97 6.79 13.63
N TYR A 158 23.42 7.60 14.59
CA TYR A 158 24.85 7.69 14.94
C TYR A 158 25.16 7.28 16.38
N THR A 159 26.41 6.83 16.58
CA THR A 159 26.93 6.60 17.92
C THR A 159 26.97 7.92 18.71
N GLN A 160 26.57 7.87 19.98
CA GLN A 160 26.46 9.07 20.81
C GLN A 160 27.78 9.85 20.86
N GLY A 161 27.70 11.17 20.63
CA GLY A 161 28.85 12.07 20.66
C GLY A 161 29.72 12.05 19.40
N THR A 162 29.43 11.19 18.42
CA THR A 162 30.20 11.08 17.17
C THR A 162 29.33 11.42 15.97
N LYS A 163 29.88 11.27 14.76
CA LYS A 163 29.16 11.22 13.47
C LYS A 163 29.36 9.85 12.81
N GLU A 164 29.61 8.83 13.63
CA GLU A 164 29.93 7.49 13.16
C GLU A 164 28.66 6.65 13.09
N GLU A 165 28.43 6.13 11.89
CA GLU A 165 27.43 5.10 11.61
C GLU A 165 28.14 3.74 11.62
N PRO A 166 28.03 2.94 12.70
CA PRO A 166 28.66 1.63 12.74
C PRO A 166 28.13 0.71 11.63
N GLU A 167 29.00 -0.15 11.10
CA GLU A 167 28.66 -1.12 10.06
C GLU A 167 27.56 -2.08 10.54
N ASP A 168 27.73 -2.64 11.74
CA ASP A 168 26.68 -3.38 12.44
C ASP A 168 25.81 -2.40 13.26
N ARG A 169 24.61 -2.07 12.74
CA ARG A 169 23.69 -1.14 13.42
C ARG A 169 23.18 -1.68 14.76
N ALA A 170 22.94 -2.99 14.83
CA ALA A 170 22.44 -3.67 16.02
C ALA A 170 23.47 -4.67 16.58
N PRO A 171 23.62 -4.79 17.91
CA PRO A 171 22.74 -4.20 18.92
C PRO A 171 23.08 -2.75 19.31
N ALA A 172 24.24 -2.20 18.92
CA ALA A 172 24.77 -0.96 19.50
C ALA A 172 23.84 0.25 19.40
N LEU A 173 23.40 0.63 18.20
CA LEU A 173 22.52 1.79 18.00
C LEU A 173 21.13 1.52 18.59
N VAL A 174 20.60 0.30 18.42
CA VAL A 174 19.30 -0.10 18.99
C VAL A 174 19.29 0.00 20.51
N ASP A 175 20.35 -0.45 21.19
CA ASP A 175 20.48 -0.39 22.65
C ASP A 175 20.64 1.05 23.15
N GLN A 176 21.36 1.90 22.40
CA GLN A 176 21.50 3.33 22.69
C GLN A 176 20.14 4.03 22.61
N THR A 177 19.42 3.85 21.50
CA THR A 177 18.06 4.39 21.32
C THR A 177 17.11 3.86 22.38
N ALA A 178 17.16 2.57 22.71
CA ALA A 178 16.31 1.97 23.74
C ALA A 178 16.54 2.62 25.12
N LYS A 179 17.81 2.85 25.51
CA LYS A 179 18.14 3.52 26.78
C LYS A 179 17.62 4.96 26.82
N TRP A 180 17.79 5.71 25.72
CA TRP A 180 17.24 7.06 25.62
C TRP A 180 15.72 7.05 25.73
N LEU A 181 15.04 6.18 24.96
CA LEU A 181 13.58 6.08 24.94
C LEU A 181 13.02 5.62 26.29
N GLU A 182 13.70 4.72 27.00
CA GLU A 182 13.35 4.32 28.37
C GLU A 182 13.43 5.48 29.34
N SER A 183 14.49 6.30 29.26
CA SER A 183 14.60 7.51 30.07
C SER A 183 13.53 8.54 29.71
N PHE A 184 13.29 8.77 28.42
CA PHE A 184 12.32 9.75 27.91
C PHE A 184 10.89 9.41 28.36
N LEU A 185 10.44 8.18 28.10
CA LEU A 185 9.13 7.70 28.53
C LEU A 185 9.04 7.55 30.06
N GLY A 186 10.16 7.23 30.73
CA GLY A 186 10.26 7.23 32.18
C GLY A 186 10.01 8.62 32.80
N GLY A 187 10.54 9.68 32.19
CA GLY A 187 10.25 11.07 32.57
C GLY A 187 8.77 11.43 32.45
N LEU A 188 8.09 10.89 31.43
CA LEU A 188 6.64 10.98 31.25
C LEU A 188 5.85 10.03 32.17
N ARG A 189 6.52 9.12 32.90
CA ARG A 189 5.90 8.02 33.66
C ARG A 189 4.93 7.19 32.80
N PHE A 190 5.32 6.92 31.56
CA PHE A 190 4.49 6.29 30.53
C PHE A 190 5.19 5.03 29.95
N PRO A 191 4.44 4.00 29.52
CA PRO A 191 3.02 3.76 29.79
C PRO A 191 2.81 3.32 31.25
N GLY A 192 1.92 3.99 31.98
CA GLY A 192 1.67 3.68 33.38
C GLY A 192 0.63 4.58 34.06
N PRO A 193 0.10 4.18 35.23
CA PRO A 193 -1.01 4.87 35.91
C PRO A 193 -0.66 6.28 36.41
N GLY A 194 0.63 6.63 36.45
CA GLY A 194 1.11 7.96 36.84
C GLY A 194 1.51 8.85 35.66
N SER A 195 1.08 8.52 34.44
CA SER A 195 1.49 9.25 33.23
C SER A 195 1.28 10.75 33.37
N ARG A 196 2.23 11.53 32.84
CA ARG A 196 2.13 12.99 32.71
C ARG A 196 1.43 13.41 31.41
N LEU A 197 1.15 12.47 30.52
CA LEU A 197 0.38 12.76 29.31
C LEU A 197 -1.10 12.93 29.66
N PRO A 198 -1.85 13.75 28.90
CA PRO A 198 -3.31 13.80 29.02
C PRO A 198 -3.92 12.40 28.91
N PRO A 199 -4.97 12.08 29.69
CA PRO A 199 -5.70 10.83 29.53
C PRO A 199 -6.12 10.62 28.08
N ARG A 200 -6.15 9.37 27.63
CA ARG A 200 -6.50 9.01 26.25
C ARG A 200 -5.60 9.64 25.18
N THR A 201 -4.31 9.85 25.50
CA THR A 201 -3.29 10.17 24.49
C THR A 201 -2.78 8.90 23.81
N LEU A 202 -2.87 8.86 22.48
CA LEU A 202 -2.23 7.86 21.65
C LEU A 202 -0.79 8.28 21.37
N VAL A 203 0.18 7.46 21.81
CA VAL A 203 1.60 7.63 21.49
C VAL A 203 2.00 6.60 20.44
N VAL A 204 2.50 7.08 19.31
CA VAL A 204 3.04 6.22 18.24
C VAL A 204 4.56 6.33 18.23
N ILE A 205 5.23 5.20 18.43
CA ILE A 205 6.68 5.10 18.30
C ILE A 205 6.96 4.30 17.04
N THR A 206 7.65 4.94 16.09
CA THR A 206 7.95 4.38 14.78
C THR A 206 9.32 4.85 14.28
N PHE A 207 9.82 4.21 13.23
CA PHE A 207 11.04 4.58 12.51
C PHE A 207 10.66 5.13 11.13
N ASP A 208 11.49 5.99 10.56
CA ASP A 208 11.29 6.55 9.22
C ASP A 208 11.45 5.49 8.12
N GLU A 209 12.50 4.68 8.17
CA GLU A 209 12.76 3.57 7.27
C GLU A 209 13.52 2.44 7.99
N ALA A 210 13.54 1.28 7.37
CA ALA A 210 14.41 0.19 7.76
C ALA A 210 15.80 0.45 7.16
N ASP A 211 16.83 0.06 7.88
CA ASP A 211 18.15 -0.11 7.28
C ASP A 211 18.63 -1.51 7.64
N PHE A 212 18.82 -2.33 6.61
CA PHE A 212 19.30 -3.70 6.73
C PHE A 212 20.81 -3.75 6.46
N LYS A 213 21.61 -2.83 7.03
CA LYS A 213 23.05 -2.82 6.77
C LYS A 213 23.76 -4.09 7.24
N LYS A 214 24.09 -4.93 6.28
CA LYS A 214 25.42 -5.54 6.11
C LYS A 214 25.98 -5.15 4.73
N SER A 215 25.81 -3.87 4.38
CA SER A 215 26.33 -3.09 3.23
C SER A 215 26.29 -3.73 1.84
N TYR A 216 25.83 -2.96 0.85
CA TYR A 216 26.44 -2.84 -0.49
C TYR A 216 27.82 -3.52 -0.54
N GLU A 217 27.88 -4.81 -0.90
CA GLU A 217 29.13 -5.55 -0.80
C GLU A 217 30.10 -4.88 -1.77
N LYS A 218 31.15 -4.23 -1.23
CA LYS A 218 32.36 -3.94 -2.00
C LYS A 218 32.97 -5.27 -2.39
N LYS A 219 32.56 -5.81 -3.53
CA LYS A 219 33.20 -7.00 -4.09
C LYS A 219 34.45 -6.56 -4.80
N THR A 220 35.59 -7.02 -4.31
CA THR A 220 36.85 -6.99 -5.05
C THR A 220 36.74 -8.00 -6.19
N TYR A 221 36.76 -7.52 -7.43
CA TYR A 221 36.99 -8.35 -8.60
C TYR A 221 38.47 -8.26 -9.00
N ASP A 222 38.95 -9.14 -9.88
CA ASP A 222 40.35 -9.17 -10.34
C ASP A 222 40.86 -7.82 -10.92
N GLU A 223 39.96 -6.86 -11.17
CA GLU A 223 40.22 -5.49 -11.66
C GLU A 223 40.03 -4.38 -10.61
N GLY A 224 39.80 -4.71 -9.33
CA GLY A 224 39.68 -3.74 -8.23
C GLY A 224 38.39 -3.86 -7.39
N ASN A 225 38.24 -3.01 -6.37
CA ASN A 225 37.03 -2.91 -5.55
C ASN A 225 35.90 -2.27 -6.36
N VAL A 226 34.78 -2.96 -6.55
CA VAL A 226 33.58 -2.44 -7.23
C VAL A 226 32.40 -2.50 -6.26
N ASP A 227 31.67 -1.39 -6.13
CA ASP A 227 30.42 -1.35 -5.36
C ASP A 227 29.34 -2.13 -6.10
N VAL A 228 28.69 -3.09 -5.42
CA VAL A 228 27.57 -3.88 -5.95
C VAL A 228 26.29 -3.48 -5.22
N LEU A 229 25.21 -3.27 -5.95
CA LEU A 229 23.88 -3.08 -5.36
C LEU A 229 23.44 -4.40 -4.73
N VAL A 230 23.19 -4.43 -3.42
CA VAL A 230 22.64 -5.58 -2.70
C VAL A 230 21.20 -5.25 -2.32
N TYR A 231 20.33 -6.25 -2.31
CA TYR A 231 18.96 -6.07 -1.85
C TYR A 231 18.96 -5.65 -0.37
N ASP A 232 18.45 -4.46 -0.08
CA ASP A 232 18.35 -3.92 1.29
C ASP A 232 17.17 -4.51 2.09
N GLY A 233 16.53 -5.56 1.55
CA GLY A 233 15.41 -6.22 2.22
C GLY A 233 14.10 -5.43 2.14
N PRO A 234 13.08 -5.91 2.87
CA PRO A 234 11.85 -5.15 3.06
C PRO A 234 12.13 -3.90 3.89
N ASN A 235 11.49 -2.78 3.51
CA ASN A 235 11.53 -1.53 4.30
C ASN A 235 10.64 -1.64 5.57
N GLN A 236 10.73 -2.75 6.31
CA GLN A 236 9.87 -3.06 7.44
C GLN A 236 10.42 -2.44 8.73
N ILE A 237 9.62 -1.56 9.31
CA ILE A 237 9.95 -0.75 10.49
C ILE A 237 9.24 -1.25 11.75
N TYR A 238 9.84 -0.97 12.90
CA TYR A 238 9.16 -1.16 14.17
C TYR A 238 8.14 -0.05 14.39
N THR A 239 6.87 -0.41 14.62
CA THR A 239 5.83 0.54 15.02
C THR A 239 5.02 -0.03 16.18
N VAL A 240 4.88 0.75 17.25
CA VAL A 240 4.03 0.41 18.40
C VAL A 240 3.13 1.59 18.75
N LEU A 241 1.88 1.25 19.10
CA LEU A 241 0.88 2.16 19.62
C LEU A 241 0.76 1.96 21.13
N LEU A 242 0.89 3.03 21.90
CA LEU A 242 0.78 3.01 23.35
C LEU A 242 -0.30 4.01 23.79
N GLY A 243 -1.05 3.65 24.82
CA GLY A 243 -2.09 4.52 25.38
C GLY A 243 -2.89 3.78 26.46
N ASP A 244 -3.48 4.53 27.39
CA ASP A 244 -4.31 3.98 28.47
C ASP A 244 -5.65 3.41 27.97
N MET A 245 -6.09 3.83 26.78
CA MET A 245 -7.29 3.34 26.11
C MET A 245 -7.09 2.05 25.31
N LEU A 246 -5.85 1.60 25.10
CA LEU A 246 -5.55 0.47 24.22
C LEU A 246 -5.56 -0.86 24.98
N GLN A 247 -6.10 -1.89 24.34
CA GLN A 247 -5.83 -3.26 24.73
C GLN A 247 -4.55 -3.75 24.04
N PRO A 248 -3.54 -4.24 24.78
CA PRO A 248 -2.32 -4.73 24.15
C PRO A 248 -2.57 -5.88 23.19
N GLY A 249 -1.84 -5.91 22.08
CA GLY A 249 -2.05 -6.90 21.02
C GLY A 249 -1.11 -6.73 19.84
N GLU A 250 -1.37 -7.49 18.78
CA GLU A 250 -0.63 -7.41 17.53
C GLU A 250 -1.61 -7.17 16.37
N GLN A 251 -1.22 -6.33 15.42
CA GLN A 251 -1.97 -6.09 14.18
C GLN A 251 -1.07 -6.46 13.00
N ALA A 252 -1.58 -7.33 12.13
CA ALA A 252 -0.81 -7.95 11.04
C ALA A 252 -1.15 -7.39 9.64
N GLU A 253 -2.18 -6.55 9.54
CA GLU A 253 -2.46 -5.77 8.33
C GLU A 253 -1.24 -4.92 7.95
N ALA A 254 -0.98 -4.75 6.66
CA ALA A 254 0.13 -3.94 6.18
C ALA A 254 -0.18 -2.45 6.38
N TYR A 255 0.78 -1.70 6.94
CA TYR A 255 0.68 -0.25 7.15
C TYR A 255 1.96 0.46 6.72
N ASN A 256 1.86 1.73 6.32
CA ASN A 256 3.02 2.61 6.15
C ASN A 256 2.75 4.00 6.74
N HIS A 257 3.64 4.96 6.50
CA HIS A 257 3.48 6.34 7.00
C HIS A 257 2.20 7.01 6.54
N TYR A 258 1.70 6.69 5.34
CA TYR A 258 0.42 7.19 4.87
C TYR A 258 -0.75 6.62 5.66
N SER A 259 -0.67 5.37 6.12
CA SER A 259 -1.69 4.78 7.01
C SER A 259 -1.74 5.47 8.38
N LEU A 260 -0.58 5.88 8.92
CA LEU A 260 -0.53 6.66 10.16
C LEU A 260 -1.14 8.05 9.96
N LEU A 261 -0.77 8.74 8.87
CA LEU A 261 -1.36 10.02 8.48
C LEU A 261 -2.88 9.91 8.33
N ARG A 262 -3.37 8.89 7.61
CA ARG A 262 -4.80 8.61 7.46
C ARG A 262 -5.49 8.34 8.80
N THR A 263 -4.81 7.68 9.73
CA THR A 263 -5.36 7.45 11.09
C THR A 263 -5.52 8.76 11.86
N ILE A 264 -4.58 9.71 11.73
CA ILE A 264 -4.67 11.04 12.36
C ILE A 264 -5.85 11.82 11.75
N GLU A 265 -6.00 11.78 10.44
CA GLU A 265 -7.11 12.38 9.71
C GLU A 265 -8.47 11.86 10.18
N GLU A 266 -8.61 10.54 10.34
CA GLU A 266 -9.84 9.90 10.83
C GLU A 266 -10.12 10.25 12.29
N ASN A 267 -9.07 10.25 13.14
CA ASN A 267 -9.19 10.61 14.56
C ASN A 267 -9.75 12.03 14.77
N PHE A 268 -9.30 12.97 13.93
CA PHE A 268 -9.68 14.37 14.02
C PHE A 268 -10.71 14.81 12.97
N GLN A 269 -11.24 13.90 12.16
CA GLN A 269 -12.21 14.18 11.08
C GLN A 269 -11.77 15.31 10.14
N LEU A 270 -10.53 15.23 9.66
CA LEU A 270 -9.86 16.32 8.95
C LEU A 270 -10.12 16.36 7.43
N GLY A 271 -10.68 15.29 6.85
CA GLY A 271 -10.58 15.06 5.41
C GLY A 271 -9.23 14.43 5.05
N THR A 272 -8.79 14.56 3.80
CA THR A 272 -7.51 14.02 3.29
C THR A 272 -6.73 15.13 2.57
N LEU A 273 -5.44 14.90 2.33
CA LEU A 273 -4.62 15.70 1.42
C LEU A 273 -4.84 15.34 -0.07
N GLU A 274 -5.73 14.37 -0.34
CA GLU A 274 -6.05 13.86 -1.68
C GLU A 274 -4.82 13.26 -2.40
N LYS A 275 -3.91 12.63 -1.64
CA LYS A 275 -2.72 11.93 -2.12
C LYS A 275 -2.79 10.44 -1.79
N ASN A 276 -1.68 9.83 -1.38
CA ASN A 276 -1.67 8.40 -1.03
C ASN A 276 -2.45 8.12 0.26
N ASP A 277 -2.48 9.07 1.19
CA ASP A 277 -3.30 9.08 2.41
C ASP A 277 -4.78 8.81 2.13
N ALA A 278 -5.35 9.42 1.08
CA ALA A 278 -6.76 9.29 0.74
C ALA A 278 -7.20 7.86 0.37
N SER A 279 -6.25 7.02 -0.02
CA SER A 279 -6.47 5.62 -0.38
C SER A 279 -5.79 4.63 0.56
N SER A 280 -5.05 5.13 1.55
CA SER A 280 -4.44 4.29 2.57
C SER A 280 -5.51 3.64 3.41
N ASN A 281 -5.24 2.40 3.84
CA ASN A 281 -5.92 1.90 5.03
C ASN A 281 -5.52 2.75 6.25
N TRP A 282 -6.23 2.57 7.34
CA TRP A 282 -5.89 3.20 8.62
C TRP A 282 -6.08 2.19 9.75
N PHE A 283 -5.73 2.58 10.97
CA PHE A 283 -5.79 1.71 12.15
C PHE A 283 -7.24 1.47 12.60
N GLN A 284 -8.02 0.79 11.75
CA GLN A 284 -9.45 0.53 11.91
C GLN A 284 -9.79 -0.18 13.23
N PHE A 285 -8.88 -1.04 13.69
CA PHE A 285 -8.98 -1.74 14.97
C PHE A 285 -8.99 -0.79 16.18
N LEU A 286 -8.53 0.46 16.08
CA LEU A 286 -8.64 1.44 17.18
C LEU A 286 -10.10 1.85 17.45
N TRP A 287 -11.02 1.56 16.52
CA TRP A 287 -12.47 1.73 16.64
C TRP A 287 -13.20 0.38 16.63
N ASP A 288 -12.52 -0.71 16.99
CA ASP A 288 -13.06 -2.08 17.01
C ASP A 288 -13.63 -2.53 15.66
N ARG A 289 -13.12 -1.96 14.55
CA ARG A 289 -13.51 -2.31 13.19
C ARG A 289 -12.61 -3.40 12.64
N HIS A 290 -13.19 -4.57 12.37
CA HIS A 290 -12.48 -5.74 11.85
C HIS A 290 -13.19 -6.33 10.63
N PHE A 291 -12.42 -6.81 9.67
CA PHE A 291 -12.95 -7.47 8.47
C PHE A 291 -13.17 -8.97 8.73
N TRP A 292 -14.30 -9.50 8.29
CA TRP A 292 -14.49 -10.95 8.13
C TRP A 292 -15.50 -11.27 7.03
N TRP A 293 -15.49 -12.54 6.60
CA TRP A 293 -16.43 -13.09 5.63
C TRP A 293 -17.65 -13.71 6.34
N GLU A 294 -18.83 -13.47 5.78
CA GLU A 294 -20.12 -13.99 6.22
C GLU A 294 -20.89 -14.64 5.06
N ASP A 295 -21.92 -15.41 5.42
CA ASP A 295 -22.82 -16.07 4.49
C ASP A 295 -23.68 -15.04 3.75
N ALA A 296 -23.86 -15.23 2.45
CA ALA A 296 -24.74 -14.43 1.63
C ALA A 296 -25.79 -15.31 0.95
N ALA A 297 -26.96 -14.74 0.68
CA ALA A 297 -28.02 -15.44 -0.03
C ALA A 297 -27.52 -15.87 -1.42
N PRO A 298 -27.82 -17.11 -1.87
CA PRO A 298 -27.35 -17.59 -3.17
C PRO A 298 -28.00 -16.81 -4.31
N THR A 299 -27.36 -16.84 -5.48
CA THR A 299 -27.96 -16.30 -6.70
C THR A 299 -29.07 -17.24 -7.20
N PRO A 300 -30.04 -16.75 -8.00
CA PRO A 300 -31.03 -17.60 -8.68
C PRO A 300 -30.44 -18.34 -9.90
N VAL A 301 -29.13 -18.21 -10.17
CA VAL A 301 -28.47 -18.81 -11.32
C VAL A 301 -28.06 -20.23 -10.96
N ALA A 302 -28.79 -21.21 -11.50
CA ALA A 302 -28.55 -22.62 -11.26
C ALA A 302 -27.33 -23.18 -12.02
N GLU A 303 -27.01 -22.58 -13.19
CA GLU A 303 -25.90 -23.01 -14.04
C GLU A 303 -25.29 -21.81 -14.77
N ALA A 304 -23.96 -21.76 -14.83
CA ALA A 304 -23.22 -20.76 -15.59
C ALA A 304 -21.88 -21.33 -16.06
N ALA A 305 -21.56 -21.18 -17.34
CA ALA A 305 -20.24 -21.57 -17.85
C ALA A 305 -19.15 -20.60 -17.37
N HIS A 306 -19.44 -19.31 -17.44
CA HIS A 306 -18.56 -18.21 -17.00
C HIS A 306 -19.43 -17.09 -16.43
N PHE A 307 -18.89 -16.30 -15.50
CA PHE A 307 -19.59 -15.13 -14.97
C PHE A 307 -18.62 -14.02 -14.58
N ALA A 308 -19.14 -12.81 -14.50
CA ALA A 308 -18.45 -11.63 -14.00
C ALA A 308 -19.41 -10.78 -13.16
N LEU A 309 -18.85 -10.06 -12.18
CA LEU A 309 -19.56 -9.17 -11.28
C LEU A 309 -18.96 -7.77 -11.34
N ALA A 310 -19.81 -6.75 -11.17
CA ALA A 310 -19.39 -5.39 -10.86
C ALA A 310 -20.55 -4.64 -10.20
N GLU A 311 -20.21 -3.63 -9.41
CA GLU A 311 -21.19 -2.65 -8.96
C GLU A 311 -21.32 -1.54 -10.01
N PHE A 312 -22.55 -1.09 -10.22
CA PHE A 312 -22.82 0.14 -10.96
C PHE A 312 -24.15 0.77 -10.51
N ALA A 313 -24.10 2.04 -10.15
CA ALA A 313 -25.23 2.84 -9.70
C ALA A 313 -25.93 2.30 -8.43
N GLY A 314 -25.14 1.85 -7.46
CA GLY A 314 -25.56 1.30 -6.18
C GLY A 314 -26.03 -0.16 -6.24
N VAL A 315 -25.83 -0.84 -7.35
CA VAL A 315 -26.43 -2.16 -7.63
C VAL A 315 -25.37 -3.14 -8.10
N LEU A 316 -25.40 -4.38 -7.58
CA LEU A 316 -24.56 -5.46 -8.09
C LEU A 316 -25.14 -6.01 -9.40
N HIS A 317 -24.33 -5.96 -10.45
CA HIS A 317 -24.64 -6.55 -11.76
C HIS A 317 -23.92 -7.87 -11.90
N LEU A 318 -24.66 -8.90 -12.30
CA LEU A 318 -24.17 -10.22 -12.67
C LEU A 318 -24.37 -10.42 -14.16
N VAL A 319 -23.30 -10.73 -14.87
CA VAL A 319 -23.35 -11.19 -16.26
C VAL A 319 -22.76 -12.59 -16.32
N TYR A 320 -23.44 -13.51 -17.00
CA TYR A 320 -22.99 -14.90 -17.13
C TYR A 320 -23.33 -15.48 -18.50
N ALA A 321 -22.57 -16.49 -18.90
CA ALA A 321 -22.88 -17.33 -20.04
C ALA A 321 -23.62 -18.59 -19.58
N ASN A 322 -24.74 -18.94 -20.22
CA ASN A 322 -25.32 -20.27 -20.04
C ASN A 322 -24.47 -21.36 -20.72
N GLN A 323 -24.88 -22.64 -20.62
CA GLN A 323 -24.15 -23.74 -21.24
C GLN A 323 -24.00 -23.63 -22.77
N GLN A 324 -24.92 -22.92 -23.43
CA GLN A 324 -24.86 -22.67 -24.88
C GLN A 324 -23.95 -21.48 -25.23
N GLY A 325 -23.50 -20.70 -24.24
CA GLY A 325 -22.70 -19.50 -24.39
C GLY A 325 -23.51 -18.22 -24.55
N GLU A 326 -24.84 -18.25 -24.45
CA GLU A 326 -25.66 -17.04 -24.50
C GLU A 326 -25.42 -16.18 -23.27
N LEU A 327 -25.11 -14.91 -23.46
CA LEU A 327 -24.87 -13.99 -22.35
C LEU A 327 -26.19 -13.48 -21.77
N ARG A 328 -26.31 -13.60 -20.45
CA ARG A 328 -27.46 -13.21 -19.67
C ARG A 328 -27.04 -12.30 -18.53
N THR A 329 -27.98 -11.51 -18.04
CA THR A 329 -27.73 -10.56 -16.96
C THR A 329 -28.84 -10.55 -15.92
N ARG A 330 -28.46 -10.29 -14.68
CA ARG A 330 -29.33 -10.04 -13.53
C ARG A 330 -28.72 -8.94 -12.66
N MET A 331 -29.58 -8.25 -11.92
CA MET A 331 -29.20 -7.19 -10.98
C MET A 331 -29.68 -7.55 -9.58
N SER A 332 -28.89 -7.22 -8.56
CA SER A 332 -29.30 -7.38 -7.15
C SER A 332 -30.09 -6.14 -6.71
N GLU A 333 -31.41 -6.28 -6.61
CA GLU A 333 -32.33 -5.23 -6.18
C GLU A 333 -32.71 -5.42 -4.70
N ALA A 334 -33.33 -4.41 -4.08
CA ALA A 334 -33.77 -4.48 -2.68
C ALA A 334 -34.79 -5.62 -2.42
N SER A 335 -35.57 -6.00 -3.44
CA SER A 335 -36.54 -7.11 -3.41
C SER A 335 -35.91 -8.48 -3.73
N GLY A 336 -34.59 -8.54 -3.94
CA GLY A 336 -33.87 -9.72 -4.39
C GLY A 336 -33.34 -9.57 -5.83
N TRP A 337 -33.11 -10.68 -6.51
CA TRP A 337 -32.55 -10.66 -7.86
C TRP A 337 -33.61 -10.31 -8.92
N SER A 338 -33.25 -9.45 -9.87
CA SER A 338 -34.08 -9.12 -11.02
C SER A 338 -34.41 -10.36 -11.86
N ALA A 339 -35.45 -10.25 -12.69
CA ALA A 339 -35.69 -11.20 -13.76
C ALA A 339 -34.46 -11.29 -14.69
N GLU A 340 -34.22 -12.48 -15.22
CA GLU A 340 -33.15 -12.73 -16.19
C GLU A 340 -33.43 -12.01 -17.50
N ARG A 341 -32.39 -11.43 -18.10
CA ARG A 341 -32.46 -10.83 -19.45
C ARG A 341 -31.32 -11.34 -20.31
N THR A 342 -31.58 -11.55 -21.59
CA THR A 342 -30.55 -11.85 -22.60
C THR A 342 -29.88 -10.57 -23.07
N LEU A 343 -28.57 -10.65 -23.36
CA LEU A 343 -27.81 -9.57 -24.00
C LEU A 343 -27.82 -9.68 -25.54
N GLY A 344 -28.40 -10.75 -26.10
CA GLY A 344 -28.45 -10.95 -27.56
C GLY A 344 -27.12 -11.29 -28.21
N VAL A 345 -26.09 -11.62 -27.42
CA VAL A 345 -24.76 -12.02 -27.88
C VAL A 345 -24.33 -13.32 -27.21
N THR A 346 -23.35 -14.00 -27.80
CA THR A 346 -22.76 -15.22 -27.24
C THR A 346 -21.31 -14.98 -26.83
N GLY A 347 -20.96 -15.43 -25.62
CA GLY A 347 -19.59 -15.54 -25.14
C GLY A 347 -19.17 -17.00 -25.12
N GLY A 348 -17.94 -17.26 -25.56
CA GLY A 348 -17.34 -18.60 -25.60
C GLY A 348 -16.28 -18.84 -24.54
N GLY A 349 -15.87 -17.80 -23.81
CA GLY A 349 -14.74 -17.86 -22.88
C GLY A 349 -14.85 -16.82 -21.76
N ALA A 350 -13.72 -16.18 -21.44
CA ALA A 350 -13.61 -15.32 -20.27
C ALA A 350 -14.53 -14.08 -20.35
N LEU A 351 -15.05 -13.68 -19.19
CA LEU A 351 -15.88 -12.49 -19.00
C LEU A 351 -15.20 -11.56 -17.98
N ALA A 352 -15.22 -10.26 -18.23
CA ALA A 352 -14.76 -9.26 -17.28
C ALA A 352 -15.72 -8.06 -17.28
N LEU A 353 -16.01 -7.52 -16.10
CA LEU A 353 -17.04 -6.50 -15.90
C LEU A 353 -16.50 -5.44 -14.94
N ALA A 354 -16.60 -4.17 -15.31
CA ALA A 354 -16.26 -3.04 -14.44
C ALA A 354 -17.06 -1.81 -14.85
N ALA A 355 -17.12 -0.82 -13.96
CA ALA A 355 -17.91 0.39 -14.20
C ALA A 355 -17.09 1.66 -14.05
N THR A 356 -17.36 2.63 -14.92
CA THR A 356 -17.03 4.03 -14.67
C THR A 356 -18.22 4.69 -13.98
N ALA A 357 -18.08 5.95 -13.57
CA ALA A 357 -19.19 6.73 -13.03
C ALA A 357 -20.38 6.88 -14.01
N GLU A 358 -20.15 6.71 -15.32
CA GLU A 358 -21.18 6.91 -16.35
C GLU A 358 -21.79 5.62 -16.88
N ARG A 359 -21.05 4.51 -16.84
CA ARG A 359 -21.48 3.27 -17.50
C ARG A 359 -20.79 2.03 -16.93
N LEU A 360 -21.51 0.94 -17.00
CA LEU A 360 -20.98 -0.41 -16.83
C LEU A 360 -20.46 -0.92 -18.18
N VAL A 361 -19.29 -1.57 -18.20
CA VAL A 361 -18.69 -2.14 -19.41
C VAL A 361 -18.40 -3.62 -19.19
N LEU A 362 -18.95 -4.44 -20.06
CA LEU A 362 -18.64 -5.86 -20.18
C LEU A 362 -17.60 -6.04 -21.29
N ALA A 363 -16.51 -6.72 -21.00
CA ALA A 363 -15.64 -7.34 -22.00
C ALA A 363 -15.87 -8.85 -21.98
N TYR A 364 -16.00 -9.46 -23.14
CA TYR A 364 -16.26 -10.90 -23.26
C TYR A 364 -15.54 -11.51 -24.47
N GLU A 365 -15.04 -12.70 -24.29
CA GLU A 365 -14.37 -13.48 -25.33
C GLU A 365 -15.36 -14.41 -26.05
N THR A 366 -15.30 -14.45 -27.37
CA THR A 366 -16.05 -15.38 -28.24
C THR A 366 -15.21 -16.63 -28.55
N ARG A 367 -15.84 -17.70 -29.06
CA ARG A 367 -15.17 -19.00 -29.28
C ARG A 367 -13.99 -18.97 -30.26
N ASP A 368 -13.97 -17.98 -31.15
CA ASP A 368 -12.90 -17.71 -32.12
C ASP A 368 -11.76 -16.86 -31.55
N GLY A 369 -11.78 -16.53 -30.25
CA GLY A 369 -10.74 -15.75 -29.59
C GLY A 369 -10.87 -14.23 -29.81
N THR A 370 -12.02 -13.75 -30.28
CA THR A 370 -12.30 -12.31 -30.38
C THR A 370 -12.82 -11.77 -29.04
N VAL A 371 -12.25 -10.65 -28.57
CA VAL A 371 -12.79 -9.93 -27.40
C VAL A 371 -13.68 -8.81 -27.90
N ASN A 372 -14.92 -8.83 -27.45
CA ASN A 372 -15.92 -7.80 -27.71
C ASN A 372 -16.28 -7.07 -26.42
N SER A 373 -16.86 -5.88 -26.56
CA SER A 373 -17.38 -5.11 -25.45
C SER A 373 -18.81 -4.62 -25.66
N LEU A 374 -19.56 -4.57 -24.56
CA LEU A 374 -20.88 -3.95 -24.47
C LEU A 374 -20.88 -2.94 -23.33
N SER A 375 -21.65 -1.86 -23.47
CA SER A 375 -21.82 -0.86 -22.43
C SER A 375 -23.27 -0.79 -21.97
N TYR A 376 -23.48 -0.66 -20.67
CA TYR A 376 -24.79 -0.40 -20.07
C TYR A 376 -24.83 1.00 -19.46
N ARG A 377 -25.91 1.74 -19.73
CA ARG A 377 -26.21 3.02 -19.07
C ARG A 377 -27.58 2.98 -18.43
N VAL A 378 -27.70 3.61 -17.27
CA VAL A 378 -29.01 3.81 -16.62
C VAL A 378 -29.94 4.55 -17.58
N GLY A 379 -31.17 4.06 -17.74
CA GLY A 379 -32.17 4.62 -18.64
C GLY A 379 -32.07 4.17 -20.10
N SER A 380 -30.88 3.82 -20.60
CA SER A 380 -30.70 3.33 -21.99
C SER A 380 -30.50 1.81 -22.10
N GLY A 381 -30.12 1.14 -21.02
CA GLY A 381 -29.85 -0.29 -21.03
C GLY A 381 -28.50 -0.65 -21.65
N TRP A 382 -28.34 -1.92 -22.02
CA TRP A 382 -27.16 -2.44 -22.73
C TRP A 382 -27.18 -1.98 -24.20
N SER A 383 -26.01 -1.66 -24.74
CA SER A 383 -25.81 -1.36 -26.15
C SER A 383 -26.25 -2.54 -27.03
N SER A 384 -26.87 -2.26 -28.17
CA SER A 384 -27.37 -3.30 -29.09
C SER A 384 -26.30 -3.94 -29.97
N SER A 385 -25.16 -3.27 -30.15
CA SER A 385 -24.07 -3.70 -31.03
C SER A 385 -22.77 -3.81 -30.25
N PRO A 386 -22.09 -4.96 -30.28
CA PRO A 386 -20.79 -5.11 -29.64
C PRO A 386 -19.69 -4.35 -30.39
N THR A 387 -18.75 -3.80 -29.63
CA THR A 387 -17.52 -3.21 -30.17
C THR A 387 -16.38 -4.21 -30.03
N GLN A 388 -15.78 -4.61 -31.15
CA GLN A 388 -14.59 -5.45 -31.15
C GLN A 388 -13.41 -4.71 -30.51
N VAL A 389 -12.74 -5.34 -29.56
CA VAL A 389 -11.66 -4.75 -28.75
C VAL A 389 -10.30 -5.36 -29.09
N ALA A 390 -10.26 -6.68 -29.24
CA ALA A 390 -9.05 -7.42 -29.57
C ALA A 390 -9.40 -8.71 -30.32
N THR A 391 -8.43 -9.30 -31.01
CA THR A 391 -8.55 -10.61 -31.68
C THR A 391 -7.39 -11.49 -31.25
N ARG A 392 -7.46 -12.80 -31.56
CA ARG A 392 -6.40 -13.77 -31.25
C ARG A 392 -6.06 -13.80 -29.76
N THR A 393 -7.10 -13.79 -28.93
CA THR A 393 -7.01 -13.91 -27.48
C THR A 393 -7.30 -15.34 -27.05
N ARG A 394 -6.96 -15.67 -25.80
CA ARG A 394 -7.24 -16.99 -25.26
C ARG A 394 -7.57 -16.91 -23.79
N GLY A 395 -8.83 -17.10 -23.39
CA GLY A 395 -9.27 -17.59 -22.07
C GLY A 395 -8.88 -16.82 -20.80
N ALA A 396 -8.25 -15.65 -20.88
CA ALA A 396 -7.88 -14.87 -19.70
C ALA A 396 -8.09 -13.37 -19.96
N LEU A 397 -8.95 -12.77 -19.13
CA LEU A 397 -9.49 -11.43 -19.31
C LEU A 397 -9.73 -10.79 -17.94
N ALA A 398 -9.30 -9.55 -17.75
CA ALA A 398 -9.62 -8.76 -16.56
C ALA A 398 -9.89 -7.31 -16.92
N LEU A 399 -10.78 -6.68 -16.17
CA LEU A 399 -11.21 -5.30 -16.39
C LEU A 399 -11.36 -4.64 -15.03
N ALA A 400 -10.75 -3.46 -14.86
CA ALA A 400 -10.86 -2.69 -13.62
C ALA A 400 -11.03 -1.19 -13.92
N ALA A 401 -11.73 -0.49 -13.04
CA ALA A 401 -11.91 0.95 -13.14
C ALA A 401 -10.76 1.70 -12.48
N PHE A 402 -10.26 2.74 -13.13
CA PHE A 402 -9.29 3.63 -12.48
C PHE A 402 -9.99 4.40 -11.35
N SER A 403 -9.22 4.83 -10.35
CA SER A 403 -9.74 5.63 -9.21
C SER A 403 -10.32 6.99 -9.62
N ASP A 404 -10.00 7.49 -10.82
CA ASP A 404 -10.64 8.68 -11.38
C ASP A 404 -12.11 8.47 -11.80
N GLY A 405 -12.59 7.22 -11.80
CA GLY A 405 -13.96 6.85 -12.16
C GLY A 405 -14.34 7.12 -13.62
N LYS A 406 -13.38 7.44 -14.49
CA LYS A 406 -13.59 7.87 -15.89
C LYS A 406 -13.00 6.89 -16.90
N ARG A 407 -11.95 6.17 -16.51
CA ARG A 407 -11.23 5.22 -17.36
C ARG A 407 -11.43 3.78 -16.86
N LEU A 408 -11.26 2.81 -17.76
CA LEU A 408 -11.12 1.38 -17.41
C LEU A 408 -9.83 0.82 -18.03
N MET A 409 -9.16 -0.07 -17.32
CA MET A 409 -8.03 -0.86 -17.83
C MET A 409 -8.52 -2.27 -18.14
N LEU A 410 -8.40 -2.69 -19.40
CA LEU A 410 -8.55 -4.08 -19.82
C LEU A 410 -7.16 -4.71 -19.91
N ALA A 411 -6.98 -5.89 -19.35
CA ALA A 411 -5.84 -6.76 -19.59
C ALA A 411 -6.31 -8.13 -20.09
N TYR A 412 -5.60 -8.69 -21.06
CA TYR A 412 -5.96 -9.97 -21.66
C TYR A 412 -4.74 -10.72 -22.18
N ARG A 413 -4.88 -12.04 -22.28
CA ARG A 413 -3.85 -12.93 -22.84
C ARG A 413 -4.05 -13.13 -24.34
N THR A 414 -2.97 -13.01 -25.11
CA THR A 414 -2.94 -13.40 -26.55
C THR A 414 -2.79 -14.91 -26.74
N GLU A 415 -3.03 -15.41 -27.94
CA GLU A 415 -2.77 -16.81 -28.30
C GLU A 415 -1.34 -17.29 -27.97
N GLU A 416 -0.36 -16.39 -28.11
CA GLU A 416 1.05 -16.63 -27.82
C GLU A 416 1.39 -16.55 -26.32
N GLY A 417 0.42 -16.23 -25.46
CA GLY A 417 0.58 -16.15 -24.02
C GLY A 417 1.04 -14.79 -23.49
N ALA A 418 1.34 -13.81 -24.35
CA ALA A 418 1.68 -12.45 -23.90
C ALA A 418 0.47 -11.77 -23.25
N ILE A 419 0.71 -10.91 -22.26
CA ILE A 419 -0.35 -10.06 -21.70
C ILE A 419 -0.34 -8.70 -22.40
N GLN A 420 -1.50 -8.34 -22.95
CA GLN A 420 -1.78 -7.05 -23.58
C GLN A 420 -2.76 -6.26 -22.72
N SER A 421 -2.75 -4.94 -22.87
CA SER A 421 -3.67 -4.05 -22.20
C SER A 421 -4.22 -2.96 -23.12
N ARG A 422 -5.41 -2.47 -22.82
CA ARG A 422 -6.05 -1.33 -23.49
C ARG A 422 -6.81 -0.48 -22.47
N ILE A 423 -6.77 0.84 -22.64
CA ILE A 423 -7.53 1.77 -21.81
C ILE A 423 -8.84 2.12 -22.53
N HIS A 424 -9.97 1.98 -21.84
CA HIS A 424 -11.24 2.51 -22.30
C HIS A 424 -11.51 3.87 -21.65
N GLN A 425 -11.75 4.89 -22.47
CA GLN A 425 -12.06 6.24 -22.02
C GLN A 425 -13.01 6.90 -23.03
N GLN A 426 -13.95 7.73 -22.53
CA GLN A 426 -14.89 8.48 -23.38
C GLN A 426 -15.70 7.60 -24.36
N GLY A 427 -15.87 6.30 -24.06
CA GLY A 427 -16.63 5.37 -24.91
C GLY A 427 -15.82 4.70 -26.02
N ALA A 428 -14.50 4.86 -26.05
CA ALA A 428 -13.62 4.24 -27.03
C ALA A 428 -12.48 3.48 -26.34
N TRP A 429 -11.99 2.44 -27.01
CA TRP A 429 -10.79 1.70 -26.62
C TRP A 429 -9.56 2.33 -27.28
N GLY A 430 -8.53 2.58 -26.48
CA GLY A 430 -7.24 3.07 -26.95
C GLY A 430 -6.38 1.98 -27.59
N GLU A 431 -5.15 2.38 -27.89
CA GLU A 431 -4.13 1.50 -28.47
C GLU A 431 -3.77 0.33 -27.55
N GLU A 432 -3.30 -0.73 -28.19
CA GLU A 432 -2.80 -1.92 -27.51
C GLU A 432 -1.41 -1.66 -26.92
N VAL A 433 -1.24 -1.98 -25.64
CA VAL A 433 0.03 -1.84 -24.94
C VAL A 433 0.41 -3.18 -24.32
N ARG A 434 1.57 -3.70 -24.72
CA ARG A 434 2.14 -4.91 -24.14
C ARG A 434 2.59 -4.64 -22.71
N VAL A 435 2.21 -5.53 -21.79
CA VAL A 435 2.74 -5.50 -20.43
C VAL A 435 4.17 -6.06 -20.46
N PRO A 436 5.20 -5.29 -20.09
CA PRO A 436 6.59 -5.71 -20.20
C PRO A 436 6.89 -7.00 -19.44
N GLY A 437 7.53 -7.96 -20.12
CA GLY A 437 7.96 -9.23 -19.53
C GLY A 437 6.84 -10.17 -19.07
N ALA A 438 5.57 -9.75 -19.08
CA ALA A 438 4.46 -10.51 -18.54
C ALA A 438 3.83 -11.43 -19.61
N SER A 439 3.90 -12.74 -19.34
CA SER A 439 3.25 -13.79 -20.12
C SER A 439 2.59 -14.79 -19.19
N THR A 440 1.45 -15.37 -19.60
CA THR A 440 0.70 -16.32 -18.78
C THR A 440 0.08 -17.43 -19.62
N GLU A 441 0.05 -18.65 -19.04
CA GLU A 441 -0.82 -19.75 -19.49
C GLU A 441 -2.00 -19.98 -18.52
N GLY A 442 -2.05 -19.21 -17.43
CA GLY A 442 -3.07 -19.29 -16.40
C GLY A 442 -4.04 -18.10 -16.41
N PRO A 443 -4.77 -17.93 -15.29
CA PRO A 443 -5.62 -16.76 -15.09
C PRO A 443 -4.80 -15.49 -14.83
N LEU A 444 -5.47 -14.36 -15.01
CA LEU A 444 -5.00 -13.03 -14.64
C LEU A 444 -6.17 -12.23 -14.02
N THR A 445 -5.85 -11.23 -13.20
CA THR A 445 -6.83 -10.30 -12.63
C THR A 445 -6.22 -8.91 -12.42
N LEU A 446 -7.06 -7.88 -12.32
CA LEU A 446 -6.66 -6.48 -12.12
C LEU A 446 -7.25 -5.93 -10.83
N GLY A 447 -6.37 -5.57 -9.90
CA GLY A 447 -6.71 -4.84 -8.69
C GLY A 447 -6.38 -3.36 -8.79
N VAL A 448 -7.07 -2.53 -8.01
CA VAL A 448 -6.87 -1.08 -7.96
C VAL A 448 -6.78 -0.69 -6.49
N LEU A 449 -5.69 -0.02 -6.10
CA LEU A 449 -5.53 0.56 -4.76
C LEU A 449 -5.04 2.00 -4.94
N GLY A 450 -5.93 2.95 -4.65
CA GLY A 450 -5.67 4.37 -4.88
C GLY A 450 -5.32 4.69 -6.34
N PRO A 451 -4.24 5.43 -6.62
CA PRO A 451 -3.84 5.76 -7.98
C PRO A 451 -3.06 4.65 -8.71
N SER A 452 -2.95 3.45 -8.12
CA SER A 452 -2.16 2.35 -8.67
C SER A 452 -3.04 1.15 -9.06
N LEU A 453 -2.69 0.52 -10.18
CA LEU A 453 -3.25 -0.76 -10.62
C LEU A 453 -2.23 -1.86 -10.43
N TYR A 454 -2.73 -3.06 -10.16
CA TYR A 454 -1.96 -4.27 -9.91
C TYR A 454 -2.50 -5.36 -10.81
N LEU A 455 -1.70 -5.79 -11.79
CA LEU A 455 -1.99 -6.95 -12.62
C LEU A 455 -1.41 -8.19 -11.95
N ILE A 456 -2.27 -9.04 -11.40
CA ILE A 456 -1.88 -10.32 -10.80
C ILE A 456 -2.10 -11.43 -11.82
N TYR A 457 -1.13 -12.29 -12.03
CA TYR A 457 -1.22 -13.40 -12.98
C TYR A 457 -0.33 -14.57 -12.56
N ARG A 458 -0.56 -15.73 -13.18
CA ARG A 458 0.35 -16.88 -13.08
C ARG A 458 1.32 -16.89 -14.28
N PRO A 459 2.64 -16.67 -14.11
CA PRO A 459 3.55 -16.68 -15.23
C PRO A 459 3.56 -18.01 -16.00
N THR A 460 3.87 -17.95 -17.29
CA THR A 460 4.03 -19.15 -18.13
C THR A 460 5.13 -20.06 -17.58
N GLY A 461 4.83 -21.36 -17.44
CA GLY A 461 5.79 -22.35 -16.91
C GLY A 461 5.98 -22.31 -15.38
N GLU A 462 5.34 -21.37 -14.69
CA GLU A 462 5.41 -21.24 -13.23
C GLU A 462 4.12 -21.68 -12.53
N ASN A 463 4.24 -22.04 -11.26
CA ASN A 463 3.11 -22.39 -10.40
C ASN A 463 2.86 -21.33 -9.31
N THR A 464 3.49 -20.17 -9.41
CA THR A 464 3.45 -19.07 -8.44
C THR A 464 2.76 -17.83 -9.01
N LEU A 465 2.33 -16.94 -8.13
CA LEU A 465 1.72 -15.67 -8.48
C LEU A 465 2.77 -14.58 -8.69
N SER A 466 2.55 -13.75 -9.72
CA SER A 466 3.34 -12.56 -10.01
C SER A 466 2.42 -11.34 -10.14
N VAL A 467 2.97 -10.16 -9.87
CA VAL A 467 2.29 -8.87 -9.96
C VAL A 467 3.13 -7.83 -10.70
N VAL A 468 2.47 -7.03 -11.55
CA VAL A 468 3.04 -5.83 -12.19
C VAL A 468 2.20 -4.62 -11.80
N SER A 469 2.85 -3.50 -11.46
CA SER A 469 2.18 -2.26 -11.11
C SER A 469 2.04 -1.29 -12.30
N TYR A 470 1.04 -0.41 -12.20
CA TYR A 470 0.84 0.74 -13.10
C TYR A 470 0.37 1.94 -12.28
N ASN A 471 1.12 3.03 -12.30
CA ASN A 471 0.78 4.26 -11.54
C ASN A 471 0.08 5.30 -12.43
N THR A 472 -0.92 6.00 -11.88
CA THR A 472 -1.63 7.08 -12.57
C THR A 472 -1.47 8.46 -11.94
N ALA A 473 -0.97 8.53 -10.72
CA ALA A 473 -0.80 9.80 -10.00
C ALA A 473 0.51 10.47 -10.39
N SER A 474 0.45 11.77 -10.67
CA SER A 474 1.66 12.60 -10.85
C SER A 474 2.47 12.75 -9.57
N PHE A 475 1.83 12.70 -8.39
CA PHE A 475 2.51 12.80 -7.09
C PHE A 475 3.27 11.53 -6.68
N ASN A 476 3.09 10.43 -7.43
CA ASN A 476 3.88 9.20 -7.32
C ASN A 476 4.99 9.13 -8.39
N VAL A 477 5.15 10.18 -9.19
CA VAL A 477 6.25 10.32 -10.15
C VAL A 477 7.42 10.97 -9.45
N VAL A 478 8.53 10.25 -9.44
CA VAL A 478 9.79 10.64 -8.88
C VAL A 478 10.80 10.82 -10.00
N ARG A 479 11.57 11.90 -9.92
CA ARG A 479 12.66 12.22 -10.84
C ARG A 479 13.93 12.49 -10.06
N THR A 480 14.86 11.56 -10.16
CA THR A 480 16.17 11.62 -9.55
C THR A 480 17.08 12.51 -10.42
N PRO A 481 17.52 13.69 -9.95
CA PRO A 481 18.52 14.46 -10.68
C PRO A 481 19.81 13.65 -10.85
N PRO A 482 20.56 13.82 -11.95
CA PRO A 482 21.90 13.24 -12.05
C PRO A 482 22.79 13.87 -10.99
N ILE A 483 23.17 13.09 -9.98
CA ILE A 483 24.08 13.54 -8.91
C ILE A 483 25.45 12.91 -9.13
N GLU A 484 26.50 13.75 -9.21
CA GLU A 484 27.90 13.32 -9.41
C GLU A 484 28.42 12.39 -8.28
N GLN A 485 27.85 12.48 -7.08
CA GLN A 485 28.24 11.70 -5.89
C GLN A 485 27.69 10.26 -5.89
N PHE A 486 26.59 9.99 -6.62
CA PHE A 486 25.99 8.67 -6.77
C PHE A 486 25.71 8.41 -8.25
N PRO A 487 26.76 8.32 -9.10
CA PRO A 487 26.57 8.17 -10.53
C PRO A 487 25.80 6.89 -10.80
N GLY A 488 24.57 7.03 -11.31
CA GLY A 488 23.79 5.98 -11.94
C GLY A 488 22.82 5.20 -11.07
N VAL A 489 22.45 5.65 -9.87
CA VAL A 489 21.19 5.19 -9.24
C VAL A 489 20.03 5.94 -9.89
N ASP A 490 19.14 5.20 -10.58
CA ASP A 490 17.95 5.76 -11.22
C ASP A 490 16.68 5.31 -10.51
N GLU A 491 16.22 6.14 -9.58
CA GLU A 491 14.96 5.97 -8.85
C GLU A 491 13.76 6.58 -9.57
N ASN A 492 13.89 6.89 -10.87
CA ASN A 492 12.80 7.49 -11.62
C ASN A 492 11.62 6.53 -11.65
N THR A 493 10.43 7.08 -11.45
CA THR A 493 9.18 6.34 -11.54
C THR A 493 8.31 6.92 -12.63
N THR A 494 7.35 6.12 -13.09
CA THR A 494 6.54 6.45 -14.25
C THR A 494 5.10 6.71 -13.86
N ARG A 495 4.43 7.42 -14.76
CA ARG A 495 3.00 7.58 -14.78
C ARG A 495 2.49 7.08 -16.12
N ASP A 496 1.32 6.46 -16.06
CA ASP A 496 0.58 5.94 -17.20
C ASP A 496 1.36 4.89 -18.03
N THR A 497 2.29 4.16 -17.39
CA THR A 497 3.11 3.10 -17.98
C THR A 497 3.18 1.89 -17.05
N TRP A 498 3.20 0.67 -17.60
CA TRP A 498 3.42 -0.56 -16.83
C TRP A 498 4.86 -0.66 -16.33
N SER A 499 5.06 -1.17 -15.13
CA SER A 499 6.39 -1.47 -14.62
C SER A 499 7.14 -2.41 -15.58
N PRO A 500 8.44 -2.18 -15.82
CA PRO A 500 9.30 -3.15 -16.48
C PRO A 500 9.62 -4.36 -15.59
N SER A 501 9.29 -4.29 -14.30
CA SER A 501 9.55 -5.33 -13.30
C SER A 501 8.29 -6.08 -12.89
N GLN A 502 8.51 -7.36 -12.59
CA GLN A 502 7.53 -8.28 -12.07
C GLN A 502 7.95 -8.65 -10.65
N PHE A 503 7.00 -8.66 -9.73
CA PHE A 503 7.25 -8.97 -8.33
C PHE A 503 6.43 -10.17 -7.89
N PRO A 504 6.95 -11.02 -6.99
CA PRO A 504 6.16 -12.12 -6.46
C PRO A 504 5.01 -11.60 -5.60
N VAL A 505 3.84 -12.24 -5.70
CA VAL A 505 2.80 -12.09 -4.67
C VAL A 505 3.18 -13.00 -3.51
N ALA A 506 3.67 -12.41 -2.42
CA ALA A 506 4.19 -13.14 -1.27
C ALA A 506 4.03 -12.31 0.01
N ALA A 507 3.84 -12.99 1.15
CA ALA A 507 4.19 -12.40 2.43
C ALA A 507 5.70 -12.52 2.67
N TYR A 508 6.25 -11.51 3.32
CA TYR A 508 7.54 -11.65 3.97
C TYR A 508 7.43 -12.68 5.10
N THR A 509 8.41 -13.56 5.21
CA THR A 509 8.45 -14.59 6.25
C THR A 509 8.52 -13.95 7.65
N ARG A 510 7.80 -14.51 8.64
CA ARG A 510 7.95 -14.11 10.05
C ARG A 510 9.29 -14.62 10.61
N HIS A 511 10.04 -13.71 11.24
CA HIS A 511 11.15 -13.86 12.19
C HIS A 511 12.19 -14.98 11.96
N PRO A 512 13.49 -14.62 11.96
CA PRO A 512 14.56 -15.56 12.28
C PRO A 512 14.36 -16.17 13.68
N GLY A 513 14.60 -17.47 13.81
CA GLY A 513 14.50 -18.19 15.08
C GLY A 513 15.54 -17.72 16.12
N LYS A 514 15.37 -18.14 17.38
CA LYS A 514 16.15 -17.65 18.54
C LYS A 514 17.68 -17.87 18.44
N ASP A 515 18.15 -18.67 17.50
CA ASP A 515 19.56 -19.06 17.31
C ASP A 515 20.16 -18.53 15.99
N SER A 516 19.58 -17.49 15.38
CA SER A 516 19.89 -17.03 14.02
C SER A 516 21.19 -16.22 13.88
N GLY A 517 22.32 -16.76 14.31
CA GLY A 517 23.61 -16.40 13.72
C GLY A 517 23.73 -17.07 12.35
N GLY A 518 23.53 -16.32 11.27
CA GLY A 518 23.73 -16.80 9.89
C GLY A 518 22.49 -17.29 9.13
N GLU A 519 21.26 -16.92 9.52
CA GLU A 519 20.10 -17.15 8.65
C GLU A 519 20.05 -16.14 7.48
N PRO A 520 19.70 -16.58 6.25
CA PRO A 520 19.55 -15.71 5.08
C PRO A 520 18.29 -14.81 5.18
N GLU A 521 18.32 -13.68 4.47
CA GLU A 521 17.30 -12.61 4.35
C GLU A 521 15.83 -13.09 4.39
N PRO A 522 14.89 -12.26 4.90
CA PRO A 522 13.46 -12.55 4.79
C PRO A 522 13.09 -12.80 3.33
N ARG A 523 12.88 -14.07 2.96
CA ARG A 523 12.58 -14.45 1.59
C ARG A 523 11.09 -14.29 1.33
N ASN A 524 10.76 -13.65 0.22
CA ASN A 524 9.47 -13.82 -0.42
C ASN A 524 9.33 -15.30 -0.81
N ARG A 525 8.36 -16.00 -0.21
CA ARG A 525 7.91 -17.30 -0.72
C ARG A 525 6.65 -17.03 -1.53
N PRO A 526 6.75 -16.96 -2.87
CA PRO A 526 5.61 -16.62 -3.71
C PRO A 526 4.49 -17.63 -3.51
N TYR A 527 3.26 -17.14 -3.45
CA TYR A 527 2.10 -18.00 -3.26
C TYR A 527 1.84 -18.83 -4.51
N LYS A 528 1.37 -20.06 -4.28
CA LYS A 528 0.99 -20.94 -5.38
C LYS A 528 -0.26 -20.39 -6.05
N ALA A 529 -0.23 -20.35 -7.37
CA ALA A 529 -1.33 -19.87 -8.19
C ALA A 529 -2.32 -21.00 -8.51
N GLY A 530 -3.55 -20.90 -8.03
CA GLY A 530 -4.66 -21.70 -8.55
C GLY A 530 -5.35 -21.04 -9.73
N ASN A 531 -6.55 -21.52 -10.05
CA ASN A 531 -7.41 -20.95 -11.09
C ASN A 531 -8.87 -21.15 -10.69
N PRO A 532 -9.72 -20.11 -10.73
CA PRO A 532 -9.49 -18.70 -11.16
C PRO A 532 -9.12 -17.72 -10.02
N PHE A 533 -8.98 -16.43 -10.35
CA PHE A 533 -8.66 -15.34 -9.42
C PHE A 533 -9.81 -14.34 -9.33
N ALA A 534 -10.03 -13.78 -8.15
CA ALA A 534 -10.89 -12.61 -7.97
C ALA A 534 -10.21 -11.60 -7.04
N ILE A 535 -10.40 -10.32 -7.34
CA ILE A 535 -9.76 -9.23 -6.59
C ILE A 535 -10.69 -8.03 -6.50
N ALA A 536 -10.68 -7.34 -5.37
CA ALA A 536 -11.41 -6.10 -5.14
C ALA A 536 -10.83 -5.38 -3.92
N GLU A 537 -10.97 -4.06 -3.90
CA GLU A 537 -10.54 -3.21 -2.78
C GLU A 537 -11.72 -2.90 -1.86
N LEU A 538 -11.46 -2.82 -0.56
CA LEU A 538 -12.37 -2.25 0.43
C LEU A 538 -11.58 -1.55 1.54
N ALA A 539 -11.86 -0.26 1.77
CA ALA A 539 -11.29 0.54 2.86
C ALA A 539 -9.74 0.57 2.90
N GLY A 540 -9.12 0.76 1.74
CA GLY A 540 -7.66 0.82 1.55
C GLY A 540 -6.97 -0.54 1.55
N VAL A 541 -7.74 -1.63 1.44
CA VAL A 541 -7.24 -3.01 1.48
C VAL A 541 -7.67 -3.75 0.22
N LEU A 542 -6.72 -4.20 -0.58
CA LEU A 542 -6.94 -5.02 -1.77
C LEU A 542 -7.01 -6.49 -1.36
N HIS A 543 -8.15 -7.14 -1.55
CA HIS A 543 -8.34 -8.56 -1.24
C HIS A 543 -8.18 -9.38 -2.51
N LEU A 544 -7.20 -10.28 -2.55
CA LEU A 544 -7.07 -11.31 -3.59
C LEU A 544 -7.65 -12.62 -3.03
N VAL A 545 -8.42 -13.31 -3.86
CA VAL A 545 -9.03 -14.61 -3.55
C VAL A 545 -8.76 -15.58 -4.68
N HIS A 546 -8.26 -16.76 -4.34
CA HIS A 546 -8.02 -17.84 -5.31
C HIS A 546 -8.00 -19.21 -4.63
N PRO A 547 -8.23 -20.31 -5.36
CA PRO A 547 -7.95 -21.65 -4.84
C PRO A 547 -6.43 -21.86 -4.77
N VAL A 548 -5.94 -22.58 -3.77
CA VAL A 548 -4.55 -23.08 -3.74
C VAL A 548 -4.48 -24.54 -4.15
N ASN A 549 -5.50 -25.31 -3.80
CA ASN A 549 -5.82 -26.61 -4.39
C ASN A 549 -7.35 -26.81 -4.39
N SER A 550 -7.83 -27.87 -5.03
CA SER A 550 -9.27 -28.18 -5.12
C SER A 550 -9.86 -28.81 -3.85
N GLN A 551 -9.04 -29.17 -2.87
CA GLN A 551 -9.48 -29.83 -1.63
C GLN A 551 -9.66 -28.86 -0.45
N PHE A 552 -9.09 -27.66 -0.55
CA PHE A 552 -9.17 -26.63 0.47
C PHE A 552 -10.26 -25.62 0.15
N SER A 553 -10.57 -24.81 1.16
CA SER A 553 -11.36 -23.62 0.93
C SER A 553 -10.63 -22.63 0.03
N LEU A 554 -11.37 -21.67 -0.55
CA LEU A 554 -10.71 -20.54 -1.21
C LEU A 554 -9.81 -19.83 -0.19
N MET A 555 -8.64 -19.41 -0.65
CA MET A 555 -7.69 -18.66 0.15
C MET A 555 -7.83 -17.19 -0.17
N THR A 556 -7.58 -16.35 0.83
CA THR A 556 -7.48 -14.90 0.67
C THR A 556 -6.21 -14.36 1.28
N GLU A 557 -5.62 -13.39 0.58
CA GLU A 557 -4.53 -12.56 1.05
C GLU A 557 -4.79 -11.10 0.68
N THR A 558 -4.19 -10.19 1.44
CA THR A 558 -4.42 -8.75 1.28
C THR A 558 -3.15 -8.00 0.91
N PHE A 559 -3.34 -6.88 0.21
CA PHE A 559 -2.33 -5.87 -0.04
C PHE A 559 -2.88 -4.49 0.30
N SER A 560 -2.19 -3.76 1.17
CA SER A 560 -2.80 -2.60 1.85
C SER A 560 -1.89 -1.37 1.91
N LEU A 561 -0.82 -1.37 1.12
CA LEU A 561 0.14 -0.27 1.05
C LEU A 561 -0.18 0.62 -0.15
N SER A 562 -0.72 1.81 0.11
CA SER A 562 -0.82 2.85 -0.91
C SER A 562 0.53 3.53 -1.13
N GLY A 563 0.67 4.25 -2.25
CA GLY A 563 1.90 4.99 -2.57
C GLY A 563 3.06 4.16 -3.09
N ILE A 564 2.84 2.87 -3.40
CA ILE A 564 3.84 2.09 -4.12
C ILE A 564 4.03 2.63 -5.53
N MET A 565 5.28 2.93 -5.85
CA MET A 565 5.67 3.54 -7.11
C MET A 565 5.91 2.50 -8.21
N THR A 566 5.82 2.94 -9.46
CA THR A 566 6.12 2.13 -10.64
C THR A 566 7.47 2.55 -11.23
N PRO A 567 8.52 1.73 -11.12
CA PRO A 567 9.86 2.12 -11.55
C PRO A 567 9.93 2.30 -13.07
N ALA A 568 10.77 3.22 -13.53
CA ALA A 568 11.01 3.49 -14.96
C ALA A 568 11.98 2.48 -15.59
N LYS A 569 12.85 1.89 -14.78
CA LYS A 569 13.83 0.87 -15.16
C LYS A 569 13.55 -0.43 -14.42
N PRO A 570 14.03 -1.58 -14.93
CA PRO A 570 13.92 -2.82 -14.19
C PRO A 570 14.62 -2.71 -12.84
N VAL A 571 14.04 -3.31 -11.81
CA VAL A 571 14.68 -3.54 -10.51
C VAL A 571 15.55 -4.79 -10.61
N GLU A 572 16.83 -4.67 -10.26
CA GLU A 572 17.76 -5.79 -10.20
C GLU A 572 18.75 -5.63 -9.05
N TYR A 573 19.03 -6.75 -8.39
CA TYR A 573 19.96 -6.84 -7.26
C TYR A 573 21.18 -7.66 -7.66
N ASN A 574 22.30 -7.41 -6.99
CA ASN A 574 23.61 -8.05 -7.22
C ASN A 574 24.22 -7.74 -8.60
N THR A 575 23.95 -6.55 -9.13
CA THR A 575 24.47 -6.08 -10.42
C THR A 575 25.50 -4.95 -10.27
N LYS A 576 26.37 -4.82 -11.28
CA LYS A 576 27.34 -3.71 -11.42
C LYS A 576 26.85 -2.60 -12.36
N ASP A 577 25.84 -2.87 -13.18
CA ASP A 577 25.34 -1.92 -14.18
C ASP A 577 24.19 -1.07 -13.63
N TYR A 578 24.47 -0.28 -12.59
CA TYR A 578 23.44 0.52 -11.91
C TYR A 578 22.70 1.47 -12.86
N ALA A 579 23.33 1.96 -13.92
CA ALA A 579 22.73 2.91 -14.86
C ALA A 579 21.50 2.35 -15.61
N SER A 580 21.36 1.03 -15.72
CA SER A 580 20.26 0.37 -16.42
C SER A 580 19.13 -0.10 -15.49
N PHE A 581 19.34 -0.03 -14.17
CA PHE A 581 18.43 -0.59 -13.17
C PHE A 581 17.99 0.42 -12.10
N ASN A 582 16.96 0.03 -11.37
CA ASN A 582 16.43 0.68 -10.19
C ASN A 582 16.76 -0.20 -8.97
N ASP A 583 16.99 0.39 -7.80
CA ASP A 583 17.25 -0.31 -6.53
C ASP A 583 15.98 -0.89 -5.88
N GLY A 584 14.82 -0.55 -6.40
CA GLY A 584 13.52 -1.02 -5.94
C GLY A 584 12.95 -0.24 -4.76
N PHE A 585 13.57 0.87 -4.33
CA PHE A 585 13.07 1.66 -3.19
C PHE A 585 11.67 2.24 -3.45
N GLY A 586 10.78 2.05 -2.47
CA GLY A 586 9.37 2.46 -2.57
C GLY A 586 8.57 1.77 -3.69
N THR A 587 9.11 0.70 -4.28
CA THR A 587 8.43 -0.14 -5.25
C THR A 587 7.88 -1.41 -4.59
N LEU A 588 7.22 -2.25 -5.38
CA LEU A 588 6.76 -3.58 -4.94
C LEU A 588 7.91 -4.50 -4.47
N ALA A 589 9.18 -4.16 -4.70
CA ALA A 589 10.32 -4.92 -4.20
C ALA A 589 10.45 -4.91 -2.66
N GLN A 590 10.00 -3.82 -2.03
CA GLN A 590 10.03 -3.62 -0.58
C GLN A 590 8.64 -3.78 0.07
N ALA A 591 7.63 -4.20 -0.70
CA ALA A 591 6.26 -4.36 -0.25
C ALA A 591 5.85 -5.84 -0.17
N GLY A 592 5.07 -6.19 0.85
CA GLY A 592 4.63 -7.57 1.10
C GLY A 592 3.11 -7.69 1.20
N TRP A 593 2.59 -8.84 0.80
CA TRP A 593 1.20 -9.23 0.99
C TRP A 593 0.99 -9.84 2.38
N SER A 594 -0.25 -9.95 2.84
CA SER A 594 -0.57 -10.71 4.05
C SER A 594 -0.32 -12.20 3.85
N PRO A 595 -0.11 -12.98 4.93
CA PRO A 595 -0.26 -14.43 4.90
C PRO A 595 -1.62 -14.86 4.31
N GLN A 596 -1.64 -15.99 3.60
CA GLN A 596 -2.89 -16.56 3.08
C GLN A 596 -3.74 -17.13 4.23
N THR A 597 -5.04 -16.83 4.21
CA THR A 597 -6.02 -17.35 5.17
C THR A 597 -7.19 -17.99 4.44
N PRO A 598 -7.78 -19.09 4.94
CA PRO A 598 -8.93 -19.70 4.29
C PRO A 598 -10.20 -18.88 4.51
N ILE A 599 -11.11 -18.87 3.53
CA ILE A 599 -12.48 -18.38 3.67
C ILE A 599 -13.39 -19.60 3.93
N PRO A 600 -13.85 -19.83 5.18
CA PRO A 600 -14.58 -21.04 5.52
C PRO A 600 -15.83 -21.27 4.67
N GLY A 601 -16.08 -22.53 4.32
CA GLY A 601 -17.25 -22.95 3.56
C GLY A 601 -17.30 -22.45 2.12
N THR A 602 -16.20 -21.94 1.58
CA THR A 602 -16.06 -21.64 0.15
C THR A 602 -15.22 -22.71 -0.51
N HIS A 603 -15.57 -23.12 -1.73
CA HIS A 603 -14.79 -24.05 -2.54
C HIS A 603 -15.00 -23.69 -4.01
N CYS A 604 -13.97 -23.86 -4.83
CA CYS A 604 -14.09 -23.68 -6.27
C CYS A 604 -13.59 -24.93 -6.99
N ALA A 605 -14.48 -25.57 -7.76
CA ALA A 605 -14.09 -26.70 -8.57
C ALA A 605 -13.09 -26.29 -9.67
N PRO A 606 -12.20 -27.19 -10.13
CA PRO A 606 -11.42 -26.97 -11.33
C PRO A 606 -12.33 -26.60 -12.51
N GLY A 607 -12.12 -25.43 -13.11
CA GLY A 607 -12.97 -24.92 -14.20
C GLY A 607 -14.24 -24.19 -13.75
N GLY A 608 -14.52 -24.10 -12.44
CA GLY A 608 -15.52 -23.18 -11.90
C GLY A 608 -15.05 -21.72 -11.96
N GLY A 609 -16.00 -20.80 -11.99
CA GLY A 609 -15.76 -19.36 -11.98
C GLY A 609 -15.59 -18.76 -10.59
N LEU A 610 -14.91 -17.62 -10.54
CA LEU A 610 -14.74 -16.78 -9.35
C LEU A 610 -14.75 -15.31 -9.79
N ALA A 611 -15.51 -14.47 -9.10
CA ALA A 611 -15.52 -13.04 -9.32
C ALA A 611 -15.78 -12.31 -8.01
N MET A 612 -15.32 -11.07 -7.90
CA MET A 612 -15.54 -10.26 -6.72
C MET A 612 -15.81 -8.81 -7.12
N ALA A 613 -16.71 -8.16 -6.39
CA ALA A 613 -17.04 -6.76 -6.58
C ALA A 613 -17.28 -6.09 -5.22
N ARG A 614 -16.91 -4.81 -5.12
CA ARG A 614 -17.29 -3.96 -4.00
C ARG A 614 -18.67 -3.38 -4.24
N VAL A 615 -19.56 -3.48 -3.25
CA VAL A 615 -20.89 -2.86 -3.23
C VAL A 615 -21.01 -2.07 -1.93
N GLY A 616 -20.93 -0.73 -2.02
CA GLY A 616 -20.92 0.13 -0.83
C GLY A 616 -19.71 -0.15 0.08
N ASP A 617 -19.98 -0.57 1.31
CA ASP A 617 -19.01 -0.91 2.36
C ASP A 617 -18.73 -2.42 2.45
N GLU A 618 -19.07 -3.18 1.40
CA GLU A 618 -19.06 -4.63 1.41
C GLU A 618 -18.38 -5.17 0.14
N LEU A 619 -17.70 -6.30 0.27
CA LEU A 619 -17.22 -7.14 -0.83
C LEU A 619 -18.19 -8.29 -1.05
N ILE A 620 -18.57 -8.52 -2.29
CA ILE A 620 -19.37 -9.68 -2.71
C ILE A 620 -18.46 -10.61 -3.52
N LEU A 621 -18.17 -11.77 -2.95
CA LEU A 621 -17.40 -12.84 -3.59
C LEU A 621 -18.38 -13.87 -4.17
N ALA A 622 -18.38 -14.04 -5.49
CA ALA A 622 -19.11 -15.09 -6.18
C ALA A 622 -18.20 -16.24 -6.60
N PHE A 623 -18.60 -17.47 -6.33
CA PHE A 623 -17.82 -18.68 -6.61
C PHE A 623 -18.70 -19.85 -7.03
N GLN A 624 -18.10 -20.82 -7.71
CA GLN A 624 -18.75 -22.06 -8.16
C GLN A 624 -18.15 -23.31 -7.50
N PRO A 625 -18.87 -23.94 -6.55
CA PRO A 625 -18.44 -25.20 -5.96
C PRO A 625 -18.31 -26.35 -6.98
N GLU A 626 -19.10 -26.29 -8.05
CA GLU A 626 -19.09 -27.24 -9.16
C GLU A 626 -18.90 -26.49 -10.48
N ALA A 627 -18.03 -27.00 -11.36
CA ALA A 627 -17.77 -26.36 -12.65
C ALA A 627 -19.03 -26.38 -13.52
N GLY A 628 -19.46 -25.21 -14.01
CA GLY A 628 -20.72 -25.07 -14.75
C GLY A 628 -21.98 -24.98 -13.88
N GLY A 629 -21.86 -25.20 -12.57
CA GLY A 629 -22.99 -25.23 -11.63
C GLY A 629 -23.47 -23.84 -11.18
N GLY A 630 -24.18 -23.81 -10.05
CA GLY A 630 -24.77 -22.59 -9.51
C GLY A 630 -23.75 -21.60 -8.96
N ILE A 631 -24.10 -20.31 -8.93
CA ILE A 631 -23.23 -19.25 -8.42
C ILE A 631 -23.59 -18.98 -6.96
N HIS A 632 -22.63 -19.25 -6.06
CA HIS A 632 -22.74 -19.03 -4.62
C HIS A 632 -22.07 -17.72 -4.23
N LEU A 633 -22.52 -17.10 -3.13
CA LEU A 633 -22.00 -15.83 -2.64
C LEU A 633 -21.42 -15.96 -1.23
N ARG A 634 -20.33 -15.24 -0.97
CA ARG A 634 -19.92 -14.76 0.36
C ARG A 634 -19.91 -13.25 0.35
N LYS A 635 -20.07 -12.68 1.53
CA LYS A 635 -19.99 -11.25 1.75
C LYS A 635 -18.87 -10.96 2.75
N GLY A 636 -18.04 -9.98 2.47
CA GLY A 636 -16.99 -9.53 3.38
C GLY A 636 -17.19 -8.07 3.71
N ARG A 637 -17.09 -7.68 4.99
CA ARG A 637 -17.16 -6.26 5.38
C ARG A 637 -16.44 -6.03 6.69
N TYR A 638 -16.16 -4.76 6.97
CA TYR A 638 -15.70 -4.35 8.28
C TYR A 638 -16.88 -4.18 9.23
N HIS A 639 -16.83 -4.89 10.35
CA HIS A 639 -17.85 -4.84 11.39
C HIS A 639 -17.29 -4.18 12.64
N LEU A 640 -18.16 -3.49 13.36
CA LEU A 640 -17.92 -3.09 14.73
C LEU A 640 -18.14 -4.31 15.61
N LEU A 641 -17.13 -4.73 16.39
CA LEU A 641 -17.38 -5.70 17.45
C LEU A 641 -18.33 -5.07 18.49
N PRO A 642 -19.33 -5.79 19.00
CA PRO A 642 -20.15 -5.29 20.09
C PRO A 642 -19.24 -5.04 21.31
N VAL A 643 -19.29 -3.80 21.81
CA VAL A 643 -18.54 -3.31 22.98
C VAL A 643 -18.91 -4.07 24.24
#